data_AF-A0A349VG68-F1
#
_entry.id   AF-A0A349VG68-F1
#
_cell.length_a   1.000
_cell.length_b   1.000
_cell.length_c   1.000
_cell.angle_alpha   90.00
_cell.angle_beta   90.00
_cell.angle_gamma   90.00
#
_symmetry.space_group_name_H-M   'P 1'
#
loop_
_entity.id
_entity.type
_entity.pdbx_description
1 polymer ?
#
loop_
_entity_poly.entity_id
_entity_poly.type
_entity_poly.pdbx_seq_one_letter_code
_entity_poly.pdbx_strand_id
1 'polypeptide(L)'
;MLKQISRIDRTKGRLVSFSLSPRKTMITKLTLACSLFAALFVNAHTAQAADLGIGLIPDDAAFLASTLRGREQYDRIATSNAFASLKELKSVEKALDELAKQQTQPGNPMALAMMMMQMPDNQEAIALLQDMVATDTFVFGTSSWVTFSKLAKKLQSAQQAANIATITKGTDLELDTGATLNRLIAETLAANTDQIVIPDLVWGFHTTQTDAAKKQLDRIEGFATSMAQAQPMLADAVAREKIGAGDFITVTIKPDPNLIKMAMSNVVKFDDMEEELEKILKRVGELEIVVALGIVKEHVVLSIGGGTEHLQAMGSTGGSLLDTKPFKVVRDATEKPLTSIWYRSQKLAKAWETSPEDVEQAKKFATAVAEANELTPEATAEAEKLVGELLEGYASRMPEAGPWLAYSYLTDTGYAGEEWNWAKNLPWNGSMPLSFDHFGGDPLAVIALRTKTDPEQFEAFVSWANSLRQFVSNAISSTGDDDVQEGFKTFDEKIVPLGEDLTKTVREKFVPALKNGQFGFVIDGKASTTKLQASLPASSKPLPLIEPAIVLSLDDEKLFREGLSDIFALSDKLLNVIREIDEDSIPSEYRIPDPEEKDAEGGTLWTFALPESGLDKQIQLSIGIGKNAAVFSFLPEQAKRILASSPLQLEGDFSQNLAAAAILDWVAFANAIEPWATYVIRCGGVQQEKGKLDPDSTIGPDSETDEVTDALEQLATIFDVFRCLKSAVAKTSIEEDATVTRWQNRIEDLPAK
;
A
#
# COMPACT_ATOMS: atom_id res chain seq x y z
N MET A 1 19.16 -5.89 -8.18
CA MET A 1 19.14 -6.07 -6.71
C MET A 1 20.25 -7.00 -6.17
N LEU A 2 20.77 -7.97 -6.95
CA LEU A 2 21.83 -8.90 -6.47
C LEU A 2 23.29 -8.45 -6.70
N LYS A 3 23.55 -7.33 -7.38
CA LYS A 3 24.92 -6.74 -7.52
C LYS A 3 25.26 -5.66 -6.48
N GLN A 4 24.32 -5.26 -5.61
CA GLN A 4 24.57 -4.26 -4.55
C GLN A 4 25.15 -4.86 -3.24
N ILE A 5 25.27 -6.18 -3.14
CA ILE A 5 25.75 -6.86 -1.92
C ILE A 5 27.27 -7.16 -1.99
N SER A 6 27.91 -7.11 -3.16
CA SER A 6 29.32 -7.54 -3.33
C SER A 6 30.38 -6.42 -3.27
N ARG A 7 30.01 -5.16 -2.98
CA ARG A 7 30.97 -4.04 -2.80
C ARG A 7 30.82 -3.38 -1.44
N ILE A 8 31.05 -4.14 -0.37
CA ILE A 8 31.43 -3.55 0.92
C ILE A 8 32.60 -4.38 1.46
N ASP A 9 33.82 -4.02 1.05
CA ASP A 9 34.93 -4.17 1.96
C ASP A 9 35.98 -3.07 1.75
N ARG A 10 36.57 -2.62 2.87
CA ARG A 10 37.56 -1.55 3.07
C ARG A 10 37.09 -0.10 3.17
N THR A 11 36.31 0.19 4.20
CA THR A 11 36.55 1.40 5.01
C THR A 11 36.32 1.10 6.49
N LYS A 12 37.37 1.27 7.31
CA LYS A 12 37.30 1.22 8.77
C LYS A 12 36.39 2.34 9.26
N GLY A 13 35.13 2.03 9.55
CA GLY A 13 34.17 2.91 10.20
C GLY A 13 33.22 2.08 11.05
N ARG A 14 33.09 2.43 12.33
CA ARG A 14 32.25 1.77 13.35
C ARG A 14 30.93 1.20 12.78
N LEU A 15 30.81 -0.13 12.83
CA LEU A 15 29.52 -0.81 12.84
C LEU A 15 28.73 -0.28 14.05
N VAL A 16 27.70 0.49 13.77
CA VAL A 16 26.69 0.91 14.74
C VAL A 16 26.04 -0.36 15.28
N SER A 17 26.13 -0.55 16.59
CA SER A 17 25.46 -1.62 17.33
C SER A 17 23.96 -1.60 17.00
N PHE A 18 23.43 -2.71 16.45
CA PHE A 18 22.00 -2.97 16.44
C PHE A 18 21.53 -3.14 17.90
N SER A 19 21.13 -2.04 18.52
CA SER A 19 20.43 -2.06 19.80
C SER A 19 19.08 -2.73 19.60
N LEU A 20 18.80 -3.79 20.36
CA LEU A 20 17.51 -4.48 20.47
C LEU A 20 16.42 -3.63 21.20
N SER A 21 16.67 -2.34 21.46
CA SER A 21 15.73 -1.43 22.15
C SER A 21 14.50 -0.96 21.35
N PRO A 22 14.47 -0.88 20.00
CA PRO A 22 13.29 -0.38 19.28
C PRO A 22 12.09 -1.34 19.27
N ARG A 23 12.31 -2.65 19.46
CA ARG A 23 11.24 -3.66 19.42
C ARG A 23 10.41 -3.70 20.70
N LYS A 24 11.04 -3.51 21.87
CA LYS A 24 10.32 -3.39 23.16
C LYS A 24 9.43 -2.14 23.19
N THR A 25 9.82 -1.06 22.51
CA THR A 25 9.04 0.17 22.42
C THR A 25 7.83 0.06 21.49
N MET A 26 7.86 -0.81 20.48
CA MET A 26 6.74 -0.94 19.53
C MET A 26 5.56 -1.73 20.12
N ILE A 27 5.81 -2.85 20.80
CA ILE A 27 4.78 -3.66 21.48
C ILE A 27 4.18 -2.87 22.66
N THR A 28 5.02 -2.17 23.41
CA THR A 28 4.58 -1.28 24.49
C THR A 28 3.69 -0.14 23.97
N LYS A 29 4.07 0.50 22.86
CA LYS A 29 3.27 1.57 22.24
C LYS A 29 1.96 1.05 21.65
N LEU A 30 1.94 -0.14 21.05
CA LEU A 30 0.73 -0.75 20.50
C LEU A 30 -0.26 -1.13 21.60
N THR A 31 0.22 -1.74 22.68
CA THR A 31 -0.62 -2.11 23.83
C THR A 31 -1.11 -0.88 24.60
N LEU A 32 -0.27 0.16 24.72
CA LEU A 32 -0.63 1.45 25.30
C LEU A 32 -1.66 2.21 24.45
N ALA A 33 -1.53 2.17 23.12
CA ALA A 33 -2.52 2.71 22.20
C ALA A 33 -3.85 1.96 22.32
N CYS A 34 -3.83 0.62 22.37
CA CYS A 34 -5.03 -0.20 22.58
C CYS A 34 -5.68 0.03 23.97
N SER A 35 -4.91 0.31 25.02
CA SER A 35 -5.43 0.56 26.37
C SER A 35 -5.93 2.01 26.59
N LEU A 36 -5.36 3.00 25.90
CA LEU A 36 -5.94 4.35 25.80
C LEU A 36 -7.22 4.36 24.95
N PHE A 37 -7.26 3.56 23.86
CA PHE A 37 -8.48 3.31 23.10
C PHE A 37 -9.53 2.57 23.94
N ALA A 38 -9.10 1.64 24.80
CA ALA A 38 -9.98 0.85 25.67
C ALA A 38 -10.80 1.67 26.67
N ALA A 39 -10.23 2.77 27.16
CA ALA A 39 -10.95 3.67 28.05
C ALA A 39 -12.10 4.41 27.36
N LEU A 40 -12.14 4.45 26.02
CA LEU A 40 -13.15 5.17 25.25
C LEU A 40 -14.44 4.38 24.99
N PHE A 41 -14.57 3.12 25.40
CA PHE A 41 -15.75 2.34 25.04
C PHE A 41 -16.68 1.97 26.21
N VAL A 42 -16.27 2.17 27.46
CA VAL A 42 -17.04 1.67 28.62
C VAL A 42 -18.40 2.40 28.72
N ASN A 43 -19.51 1.68 28.44
CA ASN A 43 -20.93 2.08 28.58
C ASN A 43 -21.66 2.65 27.33
N ALA A 44 -21.72 1.91 26.23
CA ALA A 44 -22.55 2.33 25.10
C ALA A 44 -23.50 1.24 24.58
N HIS A 45 -24.63 1.70 24.04
CA HIS A 45 -25.73 0.88 23.54
C HIS A 45 -25.49 0.35 22.11
N THR A 46 -26.19 -0.73 21.75
CA THR A 46 -26.18 -1.32 20.40
C THR A 46 -27.25 -0.68 19.51
N ALA A 47 -26.85 -0.01 18.43
CA ALA A 47 -27.75 0.59 17.43
C ALA A 47 -28.08 -0.40 16.28
N GLN A 48 -29.20 -0.16 15.59
CA GLN A 48 -29.71 -0.95 14.46
C GLN A 48 -29.36 -0.30 13.10
N ALA A 49 -29.30 -1.08 12.03
CA ALA A 49 -28.86 -0.63 10.70
C ALA A 49 -29.76 0.43 10.00
N ALA A 50 -30.98 0.66 10.52
CA ALA A 50 -31.87 1.70 10.03
C ALA A 50 -31.50 3.12 10.52
N ASP A 51 -30.56 3.21 11.48
CA ASP A 51 -30.13 4.45 12.14
C ASP A 51 -28.75 4.94 11.67
N LEU A 52 -28.19 4.34 10.61
CA LEU A 52 -26.85 4.66 10.12
C LEU A 52 -26.76 6.13 9.69
N GLY A 53 -25.82 6.87 10.29
CA GLY A 53 -25.48 8.27 10.03
C GLY A 53 -25.08 8.55 8.58
N ILE A 54 -24.82 7.51 7.79
CA ILE A 54 -24.59 7.57 6.34
C ILE A 54 -25.78 8.21 5.61
N GLY A 55 -27.01 8.04 6.12
CA GLY A 55 -28.19 8.73 5.58
C GLY A 55 -28.09 10.25 5.63
N LEU A 56 -27.23 10.82 6.50
CA LEU A 56 -27.00 12.26 6.60
C LEU A 56 -26.04 12.79 5.54
N ILE A 57 -25.26 11.92 4.91
CA ILE A 57 -24.16 12.31 4.03
C ILE A 57 -24.72 12.71 2.66
N PRO A 58 -24.36 13.89 2.12
CA PRO A 58 -24.76 14.31 0.78
C PRO A 58 -24.24 13.39 -0.33
N ASP A 59 -24.99 13.28 -1.43
CA ASP A 59 -24.68 12.43 -2.59
C ASP A 59 -23.45 12.87 -3.40
N ASP A 60 -22.96 14.09 -3.20
CA ASP A 60 -21.78 14.64 -3.83
C ASP A 60 -20.47 14.32 -3.09
N ALA A 61 -20.54 13.56 -1.99
CA ALA A 61 -19.38 13.11 -1.23
C ALA A 61 -18.33 12.44 -2.14
N ALA A 62 -17.09 12.94 -2.06
CA ALA A 62 -15.97 12.42 -2.83
C ALA A 62 -15.48 11.07 -2.29
N PHE A 63 -15.51 10.89 -0.97
CA PHE A 63 -15.21 9.63 -0.28
C PHE A 63 -15.96 9.54 1.06
N LEU A 64 -16.06 8.33 1.61
CA LEU A 64 -16.58 8.04 2.95
C LEU A 64 -15.74 6.93 3.58
N ALA A 65 -15.50 7.04 4.89
CA ALA A 65 -15.14 5.92 5.75
C ALA A 65 -16.02 5.94 7.01
N SER A 66 -16.62 4.80 7.36
CA SER A 66 -17.48 4.67 8.53
C SER A 66 -17.10 3.44 9.34
N THR A 67 -17.12 3.59 10.66
CA THR A 67 -16.96 2.50 11.63
C THR A 67 -18.27 2.32 12.38
N LEU A 68 -18.78 1.10 12.35
CA LEU A 68 -20.09 0.73 12.90
C LEU A 68 -19.91 -0.32 14.00
N ARG A 69 -20.79 -0.32 15.01
CA ARG A 69 -20.79 -1.29 16.11
C ARG A 69 -19.43 -1.29 16.85
N GLY A 70 -18.79 -0.13 16.98
CA GLY A 70 -17.45 0.03 17.55
C GLY A 70 -17.33 -0.58 18.95
N ARG A 71 -18.34 -0.40 19.79
CA ARG A 71 -18.41 -0.98 21.14
C ARG A 71 -18.47 -2.50 21.12
N GLU A 72 -19.31 -3.08 20.27
CA GLU A 72 -19.42 -4.54 20.19
C GLU A 72 -18.11 -5.15 19.67
N GLN A 73 -17.49 -4.56 18.66
CA GLN A 73 -16.19 -4.99 18.16
C GLN A 73 -15.12 -4.90 19.25
N TYR A 74 -15.09 -3.78 19.98
CA TYR A 74 -14.18 -3.57 21.09
C TYR A 74 -14.41 -4.58 22.23
N ASP A 75 -15.66 -4.80 22.66
CA ASP A 75 -15.98 -5.71 23.76
C ASP A 75 -15.58 -7.14 23.44
N ARG A 76 -15.81 -7.59 22.20
CA ARG A 76 -15.34 -8.91 21.74
C ARG A 76 -13.82 -9.05 21.87
N ILE A 77 -13.05 -8.01 21.58
CA ILE A 77 -11.59 -8.03 21.73
C ILE A 77 -11.19 -7.95 23.20
N ALA A 78 -11.71 -6.97 23.95
CA ALA A 78 -11.29 -6.68 25.32
C ALA A 78 -11.66 -7.79 26.32
N THR A 79 -12.71 -8.57 26.03
CA THR A 79 -13.14 -9.71 26.84
C THR A 79 -12.53 -11.04 26.38
N SER A 80 -11.75 -11.05 25.29
CA SER A 80 -11.13 -12.26 24.77
C SER A 80 -10.00 -12.79 25.67
N ASN A 81 -9.84 -14.11 25.70
CA ASN A 81 -8.72 -14.79 26.35
C ASN A 81 -7.39 -14.45 25.66
N ALA A 82 -7.41 -14.20 24.36
CA ALA A 82 -6.26 -13.70 23.60
C ALA A 82 -5.76 -12.35 24.16
N PHE A 83 -6.66 -11.38 24.33
CA PHE A 83 -6.32 -10.08 24.89
C PHE A 83 -5.91 -10.17 26.36
N ALA A 84 -6.57 -11.03 27.15
CA ALA A 84 -6.17 -11.33 28.52
C ALA A 84 -4.72 -11.84 28.57
N SER A 85 -4.36 -12.80 27.70
CA SER A 85 -3.02 -13.37 27.63
C SER A 85 -1.95 -12.34 27.21
N LEU A 86 -2.28 -11.40 26.31
CA LEU A 86 -1.36 -10.29 25.98
C LEU A 86 -1.10 -9.35 27.16
N LYS A 87 -2.11 -9.08 28.00
CA LYS A 87 -1.94 -8.24 29.20
C LYS A 87 -1.06 -8.90 30.26
N GLU A 88 -1.03 -10.22 30.30
CA GLU A 88 -0.20 -11.02 31.24
C GLU A 88 1.27 -11.09 30.81
N LEU A 89 1.66 -10.57 29.64
CA LEU A 89 3.06 -10.53 29.23
C LEU A 89 3.88 -9.65 30.18
N LYS A 90 4.99 -10.17 30.72
CA LYS A 90 5.89 -9.43 31.63
C LYS A 90 6.27 -8.03 31.13
N SER A 91 6.52 -7.88 29.81
CA SER A 91 6.85 -6.57 29.22
C SER A 91 5.68 -5.59 29.20
N VAL A 92 4.45 -6.09 29.01
CA VAL A 92 3.22 -5.30 29.05
C VAL A 92 2.89 -4.92 30.49
N GLU A 93 2.92 -5.87 31.42
CA GLU A 93 2.73 -5.63 32.85
C GLU A 93 3.70 -4.54 33.35
N LYS A 94 4.99 -4.67 33.04
CA LYS A 94 5.99 -3.66 33.39
C LYS A 94 5.68 -2.29 32.79
N ALA A 95 5.22 -2.23 31.54
CA ALA A 95 4.85 -0.96 30.91
C ALA A 95 3.62 -0.32 31.54
N LEU A 96 2.61 -1.13 31.88
CA LEU A 96 1.42 -0.68 32.60
C LEU A 96 1.77 -0.19 34.01
N ASP A 97 2.67 -0.89 34.70
CA ASP A 97 3.21 -0.48 36.00
C ASP A 97 4.00 0.83 35.91
N GLU A 98 4.85 0.99 34.90
CA GLU A 98 5.59 2.24 34.64
C GLU A 98 4.63 3.39 34.35
N LEU A 99 3.57 3.14 33.58
CA LEU A 99 2.51 4.11 33.32
C LEU A 99 1.76 4.48 34.61
N ALA A 100 1.36 3.51 35.42
CA ALA A 100 0.69 3.74 36.70
C ALA A 100 1.57 4.53 37.69
N LYS A 101 2.89 4.26 37.68
CA LYS A 101 3.88 5.05 38.44
C LYS A 101 3.98 6.48 37.91
N GLN A 102 3.96 6.69 36.59
CA GLN A 102 3.94 8.03 36.00
C GLN A 102 2.66 8.81 36.34
N GLN A 103 1.52 8.12 36.36
CA GLN A 103 0.21 8.70 36.71
C GLN A 103 0.14 9.18 38.17
N THR A 104 0.95 8.63 39.06
CA THR A 104 0.95 8.96 40.51
C THR A 104 2.09 9.90 40.91
N GLN A 105 2.97 10.29 39.98
CA GLN A 105 4.09 11.21 40.25
C GLN A 105 3.63 12.68 40.28
N PRO A 106 3.87 13.41 41.40
CA PRO A 106 3.56 14.84 41.50
C PRO A 106 4.31 15.66 40.44
N GLY A 107 3.58 16.51 39.71
CA GLY A 107 4.15 17.35 38.64
C GLY A 107 4.25 16.66 37.27
N ASN A 108 3.87 15.38 37.15
CA ASN A 108 3.71 14.73 35.85
C ASN A 108 2.47 15.30 35.12
N PRO A 109 2.58 15.72 33.85
CA PRO A 109 1.45 16.18 33.05
C PRO A 109 0.27 15.21 33.03
N MET A 110 0.51 13.90 33.12
CA MET A 110 -0.52 12.87 33.14
C MET A 110 -1.28 12.81 34.48
N ALA A 111 -0.61 13.07 35.60
CA ALA A 111 -1.26 13.19 36.91
C ALA A 111 -2.18 14.42 36.97
N LEU A 112 -1.73 15.54 36.39
CA LEU A 112 -2.54 16.75 36.22
C LEU A 112 -3.73 16.50 35.29
N ALA A 113 -3.54 15.77 34.19
CA ALA A 113 -4.62 15.39 33.29
C ALA A 113 -5.67 14.52 33.99
N MET A 114 -5.26 13.53 34.79
CA MET A 114 -6.18 12.69 35.57
C MET A 114 -6.95 13.48 36.63
N MET A 115 -6.31 14.42 37.34
CA MET A 115 -7.02 15.32 38.26
C MET A 115 -8.07 16.16 37.53
N MET A 116 -7.75 16.67 36.33
CA MET A 116 -8.73 17.37 35.49
C MET A 116 -9.87 16.44 35.06
N MET A 117 -9.59 15.18 34.69
CA MET A 117 -10.62 14.20 34.31
C MET A 117 -11.59 13.84 35.46
N GLN A 118 -11.18 14.02 36.72
CA GLN A 118 -12.04 13.77 37.88
C GLN A 118 -13.03 14.90 38.17
N MET A 119 -12.92 16.06 37.52
CA MET A 119 -13.91 17.13 37.66
C MET A 119 -15.25 16.67 37.07
N PRO A 120 -16.41 16.93 37.72
CA PRO A 120 -17.71 16.42 37.28
C PRO A 120 -18.06 16.75 35.82
N ASP A 121 -17.81 17.99 35.40
CA ASP A 121 -18.09 18.42 34.02
C ASP A 121 -17.18 17.75 32.97
N ASN A 122 -16.02 17.23 33.39
CA ASN A 122 -15.10 16.49 32.52
C ASN A 122 -15.46 14.99 32.49
N GLN A 123 -16.04 14.45 33.55
CA GLN A 123 -16.61 13.09 33.54
C GLN A 123 -17.79 12.99 32.56
N GLU A 124 -18.68 13.99 32.54
CA GLU A 124 -19.77 14.06 31.56
C GLU A 124 -19.24 14.17 30.12
N ALA A 125 -18.18 14.96 29.89
CA ALA A 125 -17.53 15.05 28.58
C ALA A 125 -16.87 13.72 28.16
N ILE A 126 -16.24 13.00 29.10
CA ILE A 126 -15.67 11.67 28.84
C ILE A 126 -16.77 10.67 28.49
N ALA A 127 -17.86 10.65 29.25
CA ALA A 127 -19.01 9.77 28.99
C ALA A 127 -19.63 10.05 27.61
N LEU A 128 -19.74 11.32 27.22
CA LEU A 128 -20.18 11.70 25.88
C LEU A 128 -19.20 11.22 24.80
N LEU A 129 -17.89 11.45 24.97
CA LEU A 129 -16.87 10.98 24.01
C LEU A 129 -16.90 9.46 23.87
N GLN A 130 -17.14 8.73 24.97
CA GLN A 130 -17.26 7.28 24.97
C GLN A 130 -18.48 6.81 24.15
N ASP A 131 -19.61 7.47 24.33
CA ASP A 131 -20.84 7.21 23.59
C ASP A 131 -20.69 7.53 22.09
N MET A 132 -20.03 8.65 21.77
CA MET A 132 -19.78 9.12 20.40
C MET A 132 -19.01 8.13 19.53
N VAL A 133 -18.05 7.38 20.09
CA VAL A 133 -17.21 6.45 19.31
C VAL A 133 -17.76 5.02 19.27
N ALA A 134 -18.81 4.74 20.05
CA ALA A 134 -19.23 3.39 20.32
C ALA A 134 -20.15 2.77 19.26
N THR A 135 -20.93 3.57 18.55
CA THR A 135 -22.01 3.07 17.69
C THR A 135 -21.70 3.29 16.23
N ASP A 136 -21.82 4.52 15.77
CA ASP A 136 -21.64 4.92 14.39
C ASP A 136 -20.77 6.17 14.33
N THR A 137 -19.62 6.03 13.68
CA THR A 137 -18.80 7.16 13.29
C THR A 137 -18.60 7.15 11.79
N PHE A 138 -18.57 8.33 11.20
CA PHE A 138 -18.21 8.48 9.80
C PHE A 138 -17.32 9.69 9.58
N VAL A 139 -16.48 9.60 8.56
CA VAL A 139 -15.76 10.69 7.95
C VAL A 139 -16.07 10.72 6.46
N PHE A 140 -16.42 11.89 5.94
CA PHE A 140 -16.54 12.09 4.50
C PHE A 140 -15.87 13.38 4.06
N GLY A 141 -15.44 13.39 2.80
CA GLY A 141 -14.97 14.59 2.12
C GLY A 141 -15.92 14.97 0.99
N THR A 142 -16.11 16.26 0.75
CA THR A 142 -16.98 16.78 -0.31
C THR A 142 -16.28 16.78 -1.67
N SER A 143 -16.96 17.25 -2.70
CA SER A 143 -16.39 17.43 -4.04
C SER A 143 -15.14 18.35 -4.08
N SER A 144 -14.88 19.17 -3.07
CA SER A 144 -13.64 19.96 -2.94
C SER A 144 -12.38 19.11 -2.92
N TRP A 145 -12.45 17.87 -2.42
CA TRP A 145 -11.35 16.89 -2.48
C TRP A 145 -10.99 16.47 -3.91
N VAL A 146 -11.94 16.55 -4.85
CA VAL A 146 -11.66 16.30 -6.28
C VAL A 146 -10.79 17.42 -6.84
N THR A 147 -11.12 18.68 -6.51
CA THR A 147 -10.32 19.86 -6.90
C THR A 147 -8.92 19.81 -6.28
N PHE A 148 -8.84 19.55 -4.98
CA PHE A 148 -7.57 19.39 -4.28
C PHE A 148 -6.72 18.25 -4.85
N SER A 149 -7.32 17.10 -5.18
CA SER A 149 -6.60 15.97 -5.77
C SER A 149 -5.98 16.30 -7.13
N LYS A 150 -6.66 17.10 -7.96
CA LYS A 150 -6.10 17.57 -9.24
C LYS A 150 -4.86 18.44 -9.02
N LEU A 151 -4.90 19.34 -8.04
CA LEU A 151 -3.73 20.15 -7.69
C LEU A 151 -2.58 19.29 -7.17
N ALA A 152 -2.87 18.36 -6.24
CA ALA A 152 -1.87 17.45 -5.69
C ALA A 152 -1.18 16.62 -6.78
N LYS A 153 -1.95 16.13 -7.76
CA LYS A 153 -1.42 15.42 -8.93
C LYS A 153 -0.48 16.31 -9.76
N LYS A 154 -0.89 17.54 -10.08
CA LYS A 154 -0.06 18.50 -10.83
C LYS A 154 1.25 18.82 -10.11
N LEU A 155 1.21 19.00 -8.79
CA LEU A 155 2.39 19.21 -7.96
C LEU A 155 3.32 17.99 -7.95
N GLN A 156 2.77 16.79 -7.87
CA GLN A 156 3.55 15.55 -7.97
C GLN A 156 4.23 15.42 -9.34
N SER A 157 3.53 15.74 -10.43
CA SER A 157 4.10 15.77 -11.78
C SER A 157 5.22 16.80 -11.91
N ALA A 158 5.04 18.00 -11.35
CA ALA A 158 6.08 19.04 -11.34
C ALA A 158 7.34 18.60 -10.57
N GLN A 159 7.17 17.95 -9.41
CA GLN A 159 8.27 17.36 -8.64
C GLN A 159 9.02 16.29 -9.44
N GLN A 160 8.31 15.42 -10.15
CA GLN A 160 8.93 14.39 -10.99
C GLN A 160 9.71 15.01 -12.15
N ALA A 161 9.14 16.02 -12.82
CA ALA A 161 9.81 16.75 -13.88
C ALA A 161 11.10 17.44 -13.39
N ALA A 162 11.07 18.06 -12.19
CA ALA A 162 12.25 18.66 -11.57
C ALA A 162 13.38 17.62 -11.35
N ASN A 163 13.01 16.42 -10.88
CA ASN A 163 13.97 15.35 -10.65
C ASN A 163 14.59 14.85 -11.96
N ILE A 164 13.79 14.72 -13.03
CA ILE A 164 14.30 14.29 -14.35
C ILE A 164 15.20 15.37 -14.96
N ALA A 165 14.79 16.65 -14.91
CA ALA A 165 15.59 17.77 -15.42
C ALA A 165 16.97 17.86 -14.75
N THR A 166 17.05 17.51 -13.46
CA THR A 166 18.30 17.41 -12.70
C THR A 166 19.20 16.30 -13.24
N ILE A 167 18.64 15.17 -13.64
CA ILE A 167 19.39 14.02 -14.17
C ILE A 167 19.90 14.29 -15.59
N THR A 168 19.10 14.97 -16.43
CA THR A 168 19.43 15.19 -17.85
C THR A 168 20.52 16.24 -18.11
N LYS A 169 20.83 17.13 -17.15
CA LYS A 169 21.85 18.18 -17.32
C LYS A 169 23.28 17.77 -16.93
N GLY A 170 23.50 16.50 -16.60
CA GLY A 170 24.82 15.97 -16.21
C GLY A 170 25.27 16.43 -14.80
N THR A 171 26.16 15.65 -14.19
CA THR A 171 26.67 15.84 -12.82
C THR A 171 27.61 17.04 -12.62
N ASP A 172 27.90 17.83 -13.67
CA ASP A 172 28.90 18.91 -13.65
C ASP A 172 28.32 20.34 -13.56
N LEU A 173 26.99 20.49 -13.58
CA LEU A 173 26.34 21.75 -13.20
C LEU A 173 25.84 21.60 -11.76
N GLU A 174 26.44 22.34 -10.82
CA GLU A 174 25.85 22.57 -9.49
C GLU A 174 24.53 23.33 -9.65
N LEU A 175 23.49 22.63 -10.08
CA LEU A 175 22.12 23.11 -9.98
C LEU A 175 21.77 23.11 -8.50
N ASP A 176 21.37 24.26 -7.96
CA ASP A 176 20.63 24.29 -6.72
C ASP A 176 19.30 23.56 -6.95
N THR A 177 19.34 22.26 -6.64
CA THR A 177 18.22 21.33 -6.75
C THR A 177 17.01 21.79 -5.93
N GLY A 178 17.27 22.54 -4.86
CA GLY A 178 16.23 23.21 -4.09
C GLY A 178 15.57 24.33 -4.91
N ALA A 179 16.36 25.24 -5.48
CA ALA A 179 15.83 26.40 -6.22
C ALA A 179 15.01 26.01 -7.46
N THR A 180 15.45 25.02 -8.24
CA THR A 180 14.72 24.56 -9.44
C THR A 180 13.38 23.91 -9.07
N LEU A 181 13.37 23.11 -8.00
CA LEU A 181 12.17 22.48 -7.50
C LEU A 181 11.17 23.51 -6.97
N ASN A 182 11.64 24.44 -6.14
CA ASN A 182 10.80 25.51 -5.58
C ASN A 182 10.16 26.34 -6.69
N ARG A 183 10.90 26.57 -7.79
CA ARG A 183 10.39 27.27 -8.97
C ARG A 183 9.25 26.52 -9.66
N LEU A 184 9.45 25.25 -9.98
CA LEU A 184 8.41 24.45 -10.64
C LEU A 184 7.16 24.31 -9.77
N ILE A 185 7.32 24.18 -8.44
CA ILE A 185 6.20 24.16 -7.50
C ILE A 185 5.44 25.49 -7.51
N ALA A 186 6.14 26.63 -7.40
CA ALA A 186 5.50 27.93 -7.35
C ALA A 186 4.87 28.33 -8.70
N GLU A 187 5.51 28.06 -9.84
CA GLU A 187 4.90 28.22 -11.16
C GLU A 187 3.61 27.37 -11.30
N THR A 188 3.65 26.12 -10.85
CA THR A 188 2.48 25.21 -10.88
C THR A 188 1.35 25.73 -9.99
N LEU A 189 1.64 26.19 -8.76
CA LEU A 189 0.64 26.78 -7.87
C LEU A 189 0.05 28.08 -8.45
N ALA A 190 0.90 28.97 -8.97
CA ALA A 190 0.47 30.24 -9.55
C ALA A 190 -0.39 30.06 -10.81
N ALA A 191 -0.12 29.02 -11.61
CA ALA A 191 -0.90 28.67 -12.80
C ALA A 191 -2.25 27.99 -12.47
N ASN A 192 -2.43 27.49 -11.24
CA ASN A 192 -3.61 26.70 -10.83
C ASN A 192 -4.24 27.27 -9.54
N THR A 193 -4.25 28.59 -9.39
CA THR A 193 -4.78 29.27 -8.18
C THR A 193 -6.26 28.95 -7.91
N ASP A 194 -7.04 28.70 -8.95
CA ASP A 194 -8.43 28.23 -8.86
C ASP A 194 -8.56 26.86 -8.17
N GLN A 195 -7.52 26.04 -8.21
CA GLN A 195 -7.47 24.72 -7.58
C GLN A 195 -6.92 24.76 -6.15
N ILE A 196 -6.38 25.90 -5.71
CA ILE A 196 -5.97 26.12 -4.32
C ILE A 196 -7.26 26.35 -3.51
N VAL A 197 -7.66 25.30 -2.80
CA VAL A 197 -8.86 25.24 -1.96
C VAL A 197 -8.52 24.63 -0.61
N ILE A 198 -9.31 24.94 0.41
CA ILE A 198 -9.33 24.19 1.67
C ILE A 198 -10.36 23.07 1.50
N PRO A 199 -9.94 21.79 1.39
CA PRO A 199 -10.89 20.71 1.17
C PRO A 199 -11.72 20.45 2.44
N ASP A 200 -13.01 20.22 2.25
CA ASP A 200 -13.95 20.05 3.35
C ASP A 200 -13.92 18.62 3.86
N LEU A 201 -13.72 18.45 5.16
CA LEU A 201 -13.71 17.19 5.86
C LEU A 201 -14.73 17.23 6.98
N VAL A 202 -15.66 16.28 7.00
CA VAL A 202 -16.74 16.21 8.00
C VAL A 202 -16.67 14.89 8.75
N TRP A 203 -16.63 14.96 10.07
CA TRP A 203 -16.69 13.83 10.99
C TRP A 203 -18.02 13.87 11.73
N GLY A 204 -18.77 12.78 11.66
CA GLY A 204 -20.00 12.60 12.41
C GLY A 204 -19.87 11.47 13.42
N PHE A 205 -20.44 11.71 14.60
CA PHE A 205 -20.48 10.76 15.71
C PHE A 205 -21.92 10.65 16.19
N HIS A 206 -22.54 9.48 16.05
CA HIS A 206 -23.84 9.24 16.65
C HIS A 206 -23.73 9.33 18.17
N THR A 207 -24.72 9.94 18.82
CA THR A 207 -24.78 10.02 20.28
C THR A 207 -26.19 9.80 20.80
N THR A 208 -26.29 9.02 21.87
CA THR A 208 -27.51 8.87 22.67
C THR A 208 -27.65 9.97 23.72
N GLN A 209 -26.60 10.76 23.93
CA GLN A 209 -26.49 11.80 24.97
C GLN A 209 -26.59 13.22 24.37
N THR A 210 -27.62 13.48 23.55
CA THR A 210 -27.78 14.76 22.83
C THR A 210 -27.81 15.98 23.74
N ASP A 211 -28.36 15.87 24.96
CA ASP A 211 -28.41 16.98 25.91
C ASP A 211 -27.03 17.29 26.51
N ALA A 212 -26.24 16.25 26.82
CA ALA A 212 -24.85 16.42 27.24
C ALA A 212 -24.02 17.04 26.10
N ALA A 213 -24.24 16.60 24.85
CA ALA A 213 -23.60 17.19 23.68
C ALA A 213 -23.89 18.69 23.53
N LYS A 214 -25.15 19.11 23.69
CA LYS A 214 -25.52 20.54 23.67
C LYS A 214 -24.83 21.34 24.77
N LYS A 215 -24.81 20.81 25.99
CA LYS A 215 -24.12 21.46 27.13
C LYS A 215 -22.62 21.61 26.89
N GLN A 216 -21.97 20.58 26.33
CA GLN A 216 -20.54 20.65 25.98
C GLN A 216 -20.29 21.63 24.84
N LEU A 217 -21.19 21.70 23.86
CA LEU A 217 -21.14 22.69 22.78
C LEU A 217 -21.17 24.11 23.34
N ASP A 218 -22.11 24.43 24.25
CA ASP A 218 -22.19 25.75 24.91
C ASP A 218 -20.91 26.08 25.71
N ARG A 219 -20.28 25.07 26.36
CA ARG A 219 -18.99 25.26 27.06
C ARG A 219 -17.85 25.57 26.09
N ILE A 220 -17.79 24.86 24.96
CA ILE A 220 -16.80 25.10 23.90
C ILE A 220 -17.01 26.49 23.29
N GLU A 221 -18.26 26.94 23.13
CA GLU A 221 -18.59 28.32 22.71
C GLU A 221 -17.95 29.33 23.64
N GLY A 222 -18.22 29.23 24.94
CA GLY A 222 -17.69 30.16 25.94
C GLY A 222 -16.16 30.18 25.97
N PHE A 223 -15.52 29.01 25.85
CA PHE A 223 -14.06 28.91 25.77
C PHE A 223 -13.51 29.53 24.49
N ALA A 224 -14.09 29.21 23.34
CA ALA A 224 -13.67 29.74 22.05
C ALA A 224 -13.84 31.27 21.99
N THR A 225 -14.98 31.79 22.44
CA THR A 225 -15.24 33.24 22.52
C THR A 225 -14.26 33.94 23.46
N SER A 226 -13.96 33.35 24.63
CA SER A 226 -12.97 33.93 25.55
C SER A 226 -11.56 33.94 24.97
N MET A 227 -11.15 32.88 24.27
CA MET A 227 -9.85 32.80 23.60
C MET A 227 -9.77 33.79 22.42
N ALA A 228 -10.84 33.90 21.65
CA ALA A 228 -10.99 34.86 20.56
C ALA A 228 -10.88 36.31 21.07
N GLN A 229 -11.53 36.65 22.19
CA GLN A 229 -11.42 37.98 22.81
C GLN A 229 -10.01 38.31 23.31
N ALA A 230 -9.22 37.30 23.69
CA ALA A 230 -7.83 37.49 24.10
C ALA A 230 -6.88 37.78 22.93
N GLN A 231 -7.33 37.58 21.68
CA GLN A 231 -6.56 37.86 20.47
C GLN A 231 -7.33 38.79 19.54
N PRO A 232 -6.90 40.05 19.35
CA PRO A 232 -7.60 41.02 18.50
C PRO A 232 -7.91 40.51 17.08
N MET A 233 -7.06 39.64 16.53
CA MET A 233 -7.22 39.06 15.19
C MET A 233 -8.33 38.00 15.08
N LEU A 234 -8.83 37.49 16.22
CA LEU A 234 -9.87 36.45 16.29
C LEU A 234 -11.17 36.97 16.91
N ALA A 235 -11.27 38.25 17.25
CA ALA A 235 -12.37 38.81 18.03
C ALA A 235 -13.77 38.52 17.43
N ASP A 236 -13.87 38.48 16.09
CA ASP A 236 -15.10 38.18 15.35
C ASP A 236 -15.08 36.78 14.69
N ALA A 237 -14.13 35.91 15.08
CA ALA A 237 -13.94 34.61 14.44
C ALA A 237 -14.98 33.57 14.87
N VAL A 238 -15.60 33.73 16.04
CA VAL A 238 -16.52 32.74 16.62
C VAL A 238 -17.97 33.18 16.43
N ALA A 239 -18.79 32.34 15.79
CA ALA A 239 -20.22 32.57 15.63
C ALA A 239 -21.02 31.31 15.96
N ARG A 240 -22.29 31.50 16.36
CA ARG A 240 -23.27 30.43 16.47
C ARG A 240 -24.30 30.59 15.38
N GLU A 241 -24.46 29.58 14.55
CA GLU A 241 -25.27 29.64 13.34
C GLU A 241 -26.12 28.39 13.19
N LYS A 242 -27.32 28.56 12.64
CA LYS A 242 -28.16 27.45 12.22
C LYS A 242 -27.87 27.15 10.76
N ILE A 243 -27.32 25.96 10.49
CA ILE A 243 -26.88 25.54 9.16
C ILE A 243 -27.62 24.26 8.80
N GLY A 244 -28.46 24.34 7.76
CA GLY A 244 -29.30 23.21 7.35
C GLY A 244 -30.18 22.70 8.50
N ALA A 245 -30.00 21.42 8.84
CA ALA A 245 -30.73 20.73 9.91
C ALA A 245 -30.06 20.80 11.30
N GLY A 246 -28.92 21.50 11.44
CA GLY A 246 -28.16 21.55 12.69
C GLY A 246 -27.89 22.95 13.22
N ASP A 247 -27.51 23.00 14.50
CA ASP A 247 -27.00 24.19 15.17
C ASP A 247 -25.49 24.01 15.39
N PHE A 248 -24.70 24.99 14.96
CA PHE A 248 -23.24 24.93 14.93
C PHE A 248 -22.61 26.14 15.60
N ILE A 249 -21.44 25.91 16.19
CA ILE A 249 -20.45 26.93 16.48
C ILE A 249 -19.41 26.88 15.36
N THR A 250 -19.17 28.01 14.74
CA THR A 250 -18.18 28.18 13.68
C THR A 250 -17.02 29.02 14.20
N VAL A 251 -15.80 28.63 13.83
CA VAL A 251 -14.58 29.40 14.04
C VAL A 251 -13.98 29.66 12.67
N THR A 252 -14.04 30.90 12.20
CA THR A 252 -13.51 31.33 10.91
C THR A 252 -12.15 31.97 11.09
N ILE A 253 -11.12 31.32 10.54
CA ILE A 253 -9.74 31.77 10.57
C ILE A 253 -9.37 32.25 9.17
N LYS A 254 -9.05 33.54 9.06
CA LYS A 254 -8.51 34.11 7.83
C LYS A 254 -6.98 34.00 7.85
N PRO A 255 -6.35 33.40 6.83
CA PRO A 255 -4.90 33.35 6.74
C PRO A 255 -4.33 34.77 6.68
N ASP A 256 -3.31 35.07 7.50
CA ASP A 256 -2.60 36.35 7.41
C ASP A 256 -1.49 36.23 6.35
N PRO A 257 -1.58 36.98 5.23
CA PRO A 257 -0.59 36.92 4.16
C PRO A 257 0.82 37.28 4.63
N ASN A 258 0.98 38.13 5.65
CA ASN A 258 2.29 38.50 6.19
C ASN A 258 2.91 37.37 7.01
N LEU A 259 2.11 36.66 7.81
CA LEU A 259 2.58 35.48 8.55
C LEU A 259 2.93 34.34 7.60
N ILE A 260 2.13 34.14 6.55
CA ILE A 260 2.44 33.15 5.50
C ILE A 260 3.73 33.53 4.78
N LYS A 261 3.89 34.79 4.38
CA LYS A 261 5.12 35.29 3.75
C LYS A 261 6.34 35.06 4.64
N MET A 262 6.23 35.35 5.93
CA MET A 262 7.29 35.13 6.93
C MET A 262 7.60 33.63 7.12
N ALA A 263 6.58 32.78 7.17
CA ALA A 263 6.76 31.33 7.28
C ALA A 263 7.44 30.75 6.03
N MET A 264 7.02 31.19 4.84
CA MET A 264 7.60 30.76 3.56
C MET A 264 9.05 31.22 3.42
N SER A 265 9.39 32.46 3.80
CA SER A 265 10.77 32.98 3.73
C SER A 265 11.77 32.22 4.60
N ASN A 266 11.29 31.48 5.62
CA ASN A 266 12.14 30.67 6.50
C ASN A 266 12.39 29.26 5.95
N VAL A 267 11.59 28.79 4.99
CA VAL A 267 11.60 27.41 4.50
C VAL A 267 12.09 27.32 3.05
N VAL A 268 11.89 28.38 2.26
CA VAL A 268 12.13 28.37 0.81
C VAL A 268 12.88 29.62 0.37
N LYS A 269 13.98 29.43 -0.37
CA LYS A 269 14.64 30.50 -1.13
C LYS A 269 13.96 30.63 -2.48
N PHE A 270 13.36 31.78 -2.73
CA PHE A 270 12.71 32.13 -4.00
C PHE A 270 13.47 33.29 -4.63
N ASP A 271 14.58 33.00 -5.30
CA ASP A 271 15.22 34.01 -6.15
C ASP A 271 14.39 34.11 -7.45
N ASP A 272 14.04 35.33 -7.88
CA ASP A 272 13.34 35.66 -9.13
C ASP A 272 11.90 35.09 -9.31
N MET A 273 11.07 35.04 -8.26
CA MET A 273 9.68 34.53 -8.32
C MET A 273 8.61 35.41 -7.65
N GLU A 274 8.82 36.72 -7.60
CA GLU A 274 7.91 37.63 -6.88
C GLU A 274 6.48 37.61 -7.44
N GLU A 275 6.31 37.48 -8.75
CA GLU A 275 4.98 37.50 -9.39
C GLU A 275 4.16 36.24 -9.09
N GLU A 276 4.76 35.05 -9.20
CA GLU A 276 4.13 33.78 -8.85
C GLU A 276 3.73 33.75 -7.38
N LEU A 277 4.63 34.20 -6.51
CA LEU A 277 4.37 34.28 -5.08
C LEU A 277 3.25 35.26 -4.75
N GLU A 278 3.19 36.41 -5.41
CA GLU A 278 2.10 37.38 -5.22
C GLU A 278 0.76 36.77 -5.63
N LYS A 279 0.70 36.05 -6.76
CA LYS A 279 -0.52 35.33 -7.20
C LYS A 279 -0.97 34.28 -6.17
N ILE A 280 -0.03 33.48 -5.66
CA ILE A 280 -0.32 32.45 -4.65
C ILE A 280 -0.77 33.09 -3.33
N LEU A 281 -0.03 34.08 -2.83
CA LEU A 281 -0.35 34.77 -1.58
C LEU A 281 -1.69 35.49 -1.65
N LYS A 282 -1.99 36.12 -2.80
CA LYS A 282 -3.31 36.72 -3.05
C LYS A 282 -4.40 35.66 -2.93
N ARG A 283 -4.25 34.53 -3.63
CA ARG A 283 -5.24 33.45 -3.57
C ARG A 283 -5.39 32.87 -2.16
N VAL A 284 -4.30 32.60 -1.46
CA VAL A 284 -4.32 32.08 -0.09
C VAL A 284 -4.97 33.09 0.87
N GLY A 285 -4.72 34.38 0.68
CA GLY A 285 -5.35 35.45 1.47
C GLY A 285 -6.85 35.63 1.21
N GLU A 286 -7.38 35.09 0.10
CA GLU A 286 -8.81 35.03 -0.20
C GLU A 286 -9.51 33.81 0.42
N LEU A 287 -8.76 32.81 0.90
CA LEU A 287 -9.31 31.62 1.52
C LEU A 287 -9.68 31.88 2.98
N GLU A 288 -10.65 31.11 3.48
CA GLU A 288 -10.98 31.06 4.88
C GLU A 288 -10.89 29.60 5.34
N ILE A 289 -10.46 29.38 6.57
CA ILE A 289 -10.53 28.06 7.21
C ILE A 289 -11.66 28.14 8.23
N VAL A 290 -12.72 27.37 8.00
CA VAL A 290 -13.86 27.31 8.89
C VAL A 290 -13.85 25.97 9.62
N VAL A 291 -13.79 26.04 10.95
CA VAL A 291 -14.02 24.88 11.83
C VAL A 291 -15.43 25.01 12.39
N ALA A 292 -16.32 24.08 12.04
CA ALA A 292 -17.69 24.05 12.54
C ALA A 292 -17.90 22.82 13.42
N LEU A 293 -18.32 23.04 14.67
CA LEU A 293 -18.71 21.98 15.60
C LEU A 293 -20.19 22.17 15.94
N GLY A 294 -21.01 21.14 15.77
CA GLY A 294 -22.44 21.25 16.00
C GLY A 294 -23.14 19.92 16.15
N ILE A 295 -24.47 19.99 16.20
CA ILE A 295 -25.32 18.80 16.34
C ILE A 295 -26.34 18.79 15.20
N VAL A 296 -26.38 17.68 14.45
CA VAL A 296 -27.34 17.42 13.37
C VAL A 296 -28.11 16.15 13.72
N LYS A 297 -29.42 16.29 13.97
CA LYS A 297 -30.25 15.21 14.54
C LYS A 297 -29.59 14.64 15.81
N GLU A 298 -29.20 13.36 15.79
CA GLU A 298 -28.55 12.66 16.90
C GLU A 298 -27.04 12.49 16.68
N HIS A 299 -26.42 13.36 15.88
CA HIS A 299 -24.99 13.29 15.58
C HIS A 299 -24.26 14.56 15.98
N VAL A 300 -23.15 14.40 16.71
CA VAL A 300 -22.15 15.46 16.88
C VAL A 300 -21.33 15.52 15.60
N VAL A 301 -21.24 16.70 14.99
CA VAL A 301 -20.59 16.90 13.71
C VAL A 301 -19.45 17.90 13.88
N LEU A 302 -18.24 17.47 13.53
CA LEU A 302 -17.07 18.33 13.37
C LEU A 302 -16.75 18.46 11.89
N SER A 303 -16.67 19.68 11.40
CA SER A 303 -16.34 19.99 10.02
C SER A 303 -15.17 20.96 9.95
N ILE A 304 -14.23 20.72 9.04
CA ILE A 304 -13.12 21.61 8.74
C ILE A 304 -13.12 21.81 7.23
N GLY A 305 -13.18 23.05 6.75
CA GLY A 305 -13.31 23.32 5.32
C GLY A 305 -13.12 24.78 4.95
N GLY A 306 -13.41 25.09 3.68
CA GLY A 306 -13.35 26.46 3.15
C GLY A 306 -14.58 27.32 3.48
N GLY A 307 -15.60 26.70 4.06
CA GLY A 307 -16.90 27.31 4.35
C GLY A 307 -17.82 26.34 5.10
N THR A 308 -19.13 26.58 5.04
CA THR A 308 -20.16 25.75 5.68
C THR A 308 -21.26 25.29 4.72
N GLU A 309 -21.15 25.59 3.43
CA GLU A 309 -22.15 25.30 2.41
C GLU A 309 -22.48 23.81 2.34
N HIS A 310 -21.47 22.94 2.48
CA HIS A 310 -21.65 21.49 2.46
C HIS A 310 -22.46 20.94 3.64
N LEU A 311 -22.49 21.66 4.78
CA LEU A 311 -23.31 21.28 5.93
C LEU A 311 -24.79 21.57 5.71
N GLN A 312 -25.15 22.45 4.77
CA GLN A 312 -26.56 22.79 4.48
C GLN A 312 -27.32 21.57 3.93
N ALA A 313 -26.65 20.77 3.10
CA ALA A 313 -27.23 19.56 2.50
C ALA A 313 -27.29 18.38 3.48
N MET A 314 -26.52 18.42 4.57
CA MET A 314 -26.40 17.34 5.53
C MET A 314 -27.73 17.06 6.25
N GLY A 315 -28.21 15.81 6.15
CA GLY A 315 -29.45 15.38 6.79
C GLY A 315 -30.74 15.91 6.15
N SER A 316 -30.66 16.53 4.96
CA SER A 316 -31.80 16.98 4.17
C SER A 316 -32.63 15.80 3.62
N THR A 317 -33.90 16.04 3.27
CA THR A 317 -34.79 15.01 2.71
C THR A 317 -34.54 14.85 1.21
N GLY A 318 -33.64 13.93 0.84
CA GLY A 318 -33.24 13.63 -0.53
C GLY A 318 -31.81 14.08 -0.86
N GLY A 319 -31.17 13.44 -1.85
CA GLY A 319 -29.76 13.71 -2.19
C GLY A 319 -28.78 13.11 -1.18
N SER A 320 -29.14 11.99 -0.55
CA SER A 320 -28.22 11.26 0.34
C SER A 320 -27.29 10.36 -0.47
N LEU A 321 -26.05 10.20 -0.02
CA LEU A 321 -25.12 9.22 -0.54
C LEU A 321 -25.71 7.80 -0.49
N LEU A 322 -26.50 7.52 0.56
CA LEU A 322 -27.18 6.25 0.74
C LEU A 322 -28.20 5.97 -0.37
N ASP A 323 -28.69 6.97 -1.11
CA ASP A 323 -29.66 6.79 -2.21
C ASP A 323 -29.00 6.49 -3.56
N THR A 324 -27.66 6.64 -3.65
CA THR A 324 -26.94 6.47 -4.91
C THR A 324 -26.91 5.01 -5.39
N LYS A 325 -26.66 4.79 -6.69
CA LYS A 325 -26.55 3.44 -7.29
C LYS A 325 -25.51 2.56 -6.57
N PRO A 326 -24.27 3.02 -6.29
CA PRO A 326 -23.27 2.19 -5.60
C PRO A 326 -23.73 1.69 -4.21
N PHE A 327 -24.52 2.48 -3.49
CA PHE A 327 -24.99 2.13 -2.14
C PHE A 327 -26.15 1.13 -2.13
N LYS A 328 -26.67 0.71 -3.29
CA LYS A 328 -27.69 -0.35 -3.36
C LYS A 328 -27.23 -1.61 -2.63
N VAL A 329 -25.97 -2.02 -2.83
CA VAL A 329 -25.42 -3.24 -2.21
C VAL A 329 -25.33 -3.14 -0.68
N VAL A 330 -25.16 -1.94 -0.14
CA VAL A 330 -25.21 -1.69 1.31
C VAL A 330 -26.64 -1.78 1.83
N ARG A 331 -27.60 -1.19 1.11
CA ARG A 331 -29.03 -1.26 1.46
C ARG A 331 -29.54 -2.70 1.46
N ASP A 332 -29.10 -3.50 0.49
CA ASP A 332 -29.43 -4.93 0.36
C ASP A 332 -28.74 -5.77 1.46
N ALA A 333 -27.69 -5.26 2.10
CA ALA A 333 -26.92 -5.94 3.14
C ALA A 333 -27.30 -5.53 4.58
N THR A 334 -28.39 -4.78 4.77
CA THR A 334 -28.79 -4.21 6.08
C THR A 334 -29.14 -5.24 7.15
N GLU A 335 -29.49 -6.47 6.77
CA GLU A 335 -29.71 -7.58 7.71
C GLU A 335 -28.40 -8.14 8.27
N LYS A 336 -27.26 -7.88 7.62
CA LYS A 336 -25.94 -8.29 8.11
C LYS A 336 -25.49 -7.33 9.22
N PRO A 337 -24.75 -7.80 10.23
CA PRO A 337 -24.21 -6.96 11.29
C PRO A 337 -22.99 -6.15 10.80
N LEU A 338 -23.24 -5.10 10.01
CA LEU A 338 -22.21 -4.26 9.38
C LEU A 338 -21.25 -3.63 10.41
N THR A 339 -19.96 -3.60 10.10
CA THR A 339 -18.88 -3.10 10.97
C THR A 339 -18.10 -1.94 10.38
N SER A 340 -18.06 -1.81 9.05
CA SER A 340 -17.51 -0.63 8.39
C SER A 340 -18.03 -0.49 6.97
N ILE A 341 -18.05 0.74 6.47
CA ILE A 341 -18.38 1.08 5.08
C ILE A 341 -17.34 2.07 4.58
N TRP A 342 -16.80 1.82 3.40
CA TRP A 342 -15.83 2.65 2.71
C TRP A 342 -16.33 2.94 1.32
N TYR A 343 -16.16 4.17 0.85
CA TYR A 343 -16.57 4.56 -0.49
C TYR A 343 -15.64 5.60 -1.08
N ARG A 344 -15.46 5.51 -2.39
CA ARG A 344 -14.78 6.49 -3.23
C ARG A 344 -15.63 6.77 -4.46
N SER A 345 -15.93 8.04 -4.70
CA SER A 345 -16.69 8.47 -5.86
C SER A 345 -15.91 8.28 -7.16
N GLN A 346 -16.66 8.16 -8.27
CA GLN A 346 -16.07 8.17 -9.60
C GLN A 346 -15.31 9.48 -9.88
N LYS A 347 -15.88 10.63 -9.47
CA LYS A 347 -15.25 11.95 -9.69
C LYS A 347 -13.87 12.02 -9.03
N LEU A 348 -13.74 11.52 -7.80
CA LEU A 348 -12.46 11.46 -7.10
C LEU A 348 -11.49 10.49 -7.75
N ALA A 349 -11.96 9.31 -8.17
CA ALA A 349 -11.11 8.34 -8.89
C ALA A 349 -10.58 8.93 -10.21
N LYS A 350 -11.42 9.65 -10.96
CA LYS A 350 -11.05 10.36 -12.21
C LYS A 350 -10.02 11.47 -12.02
N ALA A 351 -9.95 12.08 -10.83
CA ALA A 351 -8.94 13.11 -10.56
C ALA A 351 -7.49 12.57 -10.64
N TRP A 352 -7.32 11.25 -10.51
CA TRP A 352 -6.03 10.57 -10.58
C TRP A 352 -5.75 9.88 -11.92
N GLU A 353 -6.73 9.80 -12.82
CA GLU A 353 -6.54 9.27 -14.18
C GLU A 353 -5.67 10.20 -15.03
N THR A 354 -4.91 9.64 -15.98
CA THR A 354 -4.22 10.42 -17.02
C THR A 354 -5.25 11.20 -17.83
N SER A 355 -5.11 12.53 -17.84
CA SER A 355 -5.96 13.47 -18.55
C SER A 355 -5.25 14.01 -19.80
N PRO A 356 -5.99 14.60 -20.76
CA PRO A 356 -5.39 15.30 -21.89
C PRO A 356 -4.41 16.40 -21.47
N GLU A 357 -4.65 17.08 -20.34
CA GLU A 357 -3.74 18.08 -19.79
C GLU A 357 -2.40 17.48 -19.38
N ASP A 358 -2.37 16.26 -18.82
CA ASP A 358 -1.13 15.56 -18.46
C ASP A 358 -0.34 15.18 -19.72
N VAL A 359 -1.02 14.78 -20.80
CA VAL A 359 -0.40 14.50 -22.09
C VAL A 359 0.25 15.76 -22.65
N GLU A 360 -0.46 16.89 -22.66
CA GLU A 360 0.07 18.17 -23.11
C GLU A 360 1.22 18.68 -22.24
N GLN A 361 1.18 18.46 -20.92
CA GLN A 361 2.28 18.80 -20.03
C GLN A 361 3.53 17.97 -20.31
N ALA A 362 3.37 16.67 -20.57
CA ALA A 362 4.47 15.80 -20.94
C ALA A 362 5.06 16.14 -22.31
N LYS A 363 4.22 16.54 -23.29
CA LYS A 363 4.70 17.07 -24.58
C LYS A 363 5.57 18.31 -24.37
N LYS A 364 5.11 19.30 -23.60
CA LYS A 364 5.89 20.50 -23.25
C LYS A 364 7.21 20.16 -22.54
N PHE A 365 7.20 19.15 -21.67
CA PHE A 365 8.42 18.67 -21.04
C PHE A 365 9.38 18.07 -22.05
N ALA A 366 8.89 17.27 -23.01
CA ALA A 366 9.68 16.74 -24.11
C ALA A 366 10.29 17.88 -24.95
N THR A 367 9.51 18.93 -25.26
CA THR A 367 10.00 20.15 -25.93
C THR A 367 11.15 20.78 -25.16
N ALA A 368 10.96 21.02 -23.85
CA ALA A 368 11.98 21.68 -23.03
C ALA A 368 13.27 20.85 -22.92
N VAL A 369 13.15 19.52 -22.83
CA VAL A 369 14.32 18.63 -22.86
C VAL A 369 14.99 18.66 -24.22
N ALA A 370 14.23 18.63 -25.32
CA ALA A 370 14.76 18.70 -26.67
C ALA A 370 15.51 20.01 -26.95
N GLU A 371 14.93 21.16 -26.55
CA GLU A 371 15.56 22.48 -26.64
C GLU A 371 16.83 22.56 -25.80
N ALA A 372 16.81 22.02 -24.57
CA ALA A 372 17.98 22.02 -23.69
C ALA A 372 19.15 21.18 -24.23
N ASN A 373 18.88 20.22 -25.13
CA ASN A 373 19.87 19.41 -25.83
C ASN A 373 20.11 19.90 -27.27
N GLU A 374 19.65 21.10 -27.62
CA GLU A 374 19.85 21.74 -28.92
C GLU A 374 19.36 20.90 -30.13
N LEU A 375 18.30 20.11 -29.94
CA LEU A 375 17.69 19.34 -31.03
C LEU A 375 17.03 20.27 -32.08
N THR A 376 16.98 19.80 -33.33
CA THR A 376 16.35 20.56 -34.43
C THR A 376 14.83 20.73 -34.21
N PRO A 377 14.19 21.76 -34.80
CA PRO A 377 12.74 21.93 -34.70
C PRO A 377 11.95 20.69 -35.16
N GLU A 378 12.42 20.02 -36.21
CA GLU A 378 11.83 18.79 -36.72
C GLU A 378 11.96 17.64 -35.70
N ALA A 379 13.12 17.47 -35.08
CA ALA A 379 13.35 16.47 -34.04
C ALA A 379 12.50 16.77 -32.79
N THR A 380 12.41 18.03 -32.38
CA THR A 380 11.56 18.45 -31.26
C THR A 380 10.09 18.10 -31.51
N ALA A 381 9.57 18.38 -32.70
CA ALA A 381 8.20 18.02 -33.07
C ALA A 381 7.98 16.49 -33.12
N GLU A 382 8.98 15.72 -33.53
CA GLU A 382 8.93 14.26 -33.49
C GLU A 382 8.91 13.72 -32.05
N ALA A 383 9.74 14.28 -31.16
CA ALA A 383 9.76 13.92 -29.74
C ALA A 383 8.41 14.20 -29.05
N GLU A 384 7.81 15.36 -29.30
CA GLU A 384 6.47 15.71 -28.82
C GLU A 384 5.42 14.71 -29.30
N LYS A 385 5.46 14.37 -30.60
CA LYS A 385 4.53 13.40 -31.18
C LYS A 385 4.67 12.04 -30.52
N LEU A 386 5.90 11.55 -30.30
CA LEU A 386 6.16 10.26 -29.67
C LEU A 386 5.67 10.20 -28.22
N VAL A 387 5.93 11.24 -27.43
CA VAL A 387 5.43 11.33 -26.06
C VAL A 387 3.90 11.41 -26.03
N GLY A 388 3.30 12.12 -26.98
CA GLY A 388 1.85 12.16 -27.17
C GLY A 388 1.24 10.79 -27.44
N GLU A 389 1.74 10.10 -28.47
CA GLU A 389 1.28 8.76 -28.84
C GLU A 389 1.49 7.74 -27.69
N LEU A 390 2.63 7.82 -27.00
CA LEU A 390 2.99 7.01 -25.83
C LEU A 390 2.03 7.22 -24.64
N LEU A 391 1.57 8.45 -24.39
CA LEU A 391 0.67 8.68 -23.26
C LEU A 391 -0.78 8.39 -23.63
N GLU A 392 -1.19 8.71 -24.86
CA GLU A 392 -2.54 8.43 -25.36
C GLU A 392 -2.80 6.92 -25.43
N GLY A 393 -1.86 6.13 -25.99
CA GLY A 393 -2.06 4.69 -26.03
C GLY A 393 -1.95 4.02 -24.66
N TYR A 394 -1.23 4.61 -23.70
CA TYR A 394 -1.14 4.10 -22.34
C TYR A 394 -2.47 4.39 -21.65
N ALA A 395 -2.94 5.63 -21.71
CA ALA A 395 -4.23 6.04 -21.16
C ALA A 395 -5.39 5.22 -21.75
N SER A 396 -5.38 4.92 -23.05
CA SER A 396 -6.43 4.11 -23.70
C SER A 396 -6.54 2.68 -23.17
N ARG A 397 -5.48 2.16 -22.54
CA ARG A 397 -5.38 0.80 -21.99
C ARG A 397 -5.53 0.76 -20.48
N MET A 398 -5.53 1.91 -19.82
CA MET A 398 -5.74 1.98 -18.38
C MET A 398 -7.21 1.71 -18.02
N PRO A 399 -7.48 1.17 -16.82
CA PRO A 399 -8.85 1.04 -16.35
C PRO A 399 -9.56 2.40 -16.33
N GLU A 400 -10.79 2.45 -16.85
CA GLU A 400 -11.63 3.63 -16.69
C GLU A 400 -12.17 3.65 -15.26
N ALA A 401 -11.94 4.74 -14.55
CA ALA A 401 -12.33 4.97 -13.19
C ALA A 401 -13.85 4.86 -13.04
N GLY A 402 -14.25 3.98 -12.13
CA GLY A 402 -15.60 3.88 -11.59
C GLY A 402 -15.62 4.25 -10.10
N PRO A 403 -16.82 4.37 -9.52
CA PRO A 403 -16.93 4.38 -8.06
C PRO A 403 -16.39 3.07 -7.48
N TRP A 404 -16.04 3.11 -6.20
CA TRP A 404 -15.59 1.96 -5.43
C TRP A 404 -16.28 2.00 -4.07
N LEU A 405 -16.75 0.84 -3.60
CA LEU A 405 -17.41 0.71 -2.31
C LEU A 405 -16.98 -0.59 -1.66
N ALA A 406 -16.65 -0.57 -0.37
CA ALA A 406 -16.44 -1.78 0.41
C ALA A 406 -17.23 -1.71 1.71
N TYR A 407 -17.72 -2.85 2.18
CA TYR A 407 -18.30 -2.96 3.51
C TYR A 407 -17.86 -4.25 4.18
N SER A 408 -17.80 -4.24 5.52
CA SER A 408 -17.52 -5.42 6.33
C SER A 408 -18.64 -5.68 7.33
N TYR A 409 -18.75 -6.91 7.83
CA TYR A 409 -19.74 -7.33 8.81
C TYR A 409 -19.18 -8.45 9.69
N LEU A 410 -19.79 -8.60 10.88
CA LEU A 410 -19.49 -9.73 11.76
C LEU A 410 -20.13 -11.03 11.24
N THR A 411 -19.43 -12.12 11.49
CA THR A 411 -19.93 -13.49 11.32
C THR A 411 -19.86 -14.21 12.66
N ASP A 412 -20.39 -15.43 12.73
CA ASP A 412 -20.28 -16.27 13.93
C ASP A 412 -18.83 -16.61 14.28
N THR A 413 -17.94 -16.60 13.29
CA THR A 413 -16.54 -17.02 13.43
C THR A 413 -15.54 -15.92 13.12
N GLY A 414 -15.89 -14.63 13.16
CA GLY A 414 -14.97 -13.54 12.83
C GLY A 414 -15.60 -12.46 11.94
N TYR A 415 -14.90 -12.06 10.87
CA TYR A 415 -15.33 -10.97 9.97
C TYR A 415 -15.47 -11.46 8.53
N ALA A 416 -16.39 -10.86 7.79
CA ALA A 416 -16.45 -10.97 6.35
C ALA A 416 -16.73 -9.60 5.72
N GLY A 417 -16.55 -9.49 4.41
CA GLY A 417 -16.82 -8.25 3.71
C GLY A 417 -16.90 -8.42 2.20
N GLU A 418 -17.34 -7.36 1.56
CA GLU A 418 -17.49 -7.27 0.11
C GLU A 418 -16.89 -5.95 -0.38
N GLU A 419 -16.13 -6.03 -1.45
CA GLU A 419 -15.55 -4.90 -2.16
C GLU A 419 -16.12 -4.89 -3.58
N TRP A 420 -16.69 -3.75 -3.98
CA TRP A 420 -17.34 -3.51 -5.25
C TRP A 420 -16.57 -2.44 -6.01
N ASN A 421 -16.06 -2.80 -7.18
CA ASN A 421 -15.31 -1.91 -8.05
C ASN A 421 -15.98 -1.81 -9.44
N TRP A 422 -16.52 -0.64 -9.75
CA TRP A 422 -17.19 -0.36 -11.03
C TRP A 422 -16.25 0.24 -12.08
N ALA A 423 -14.93 0.15 -11.87
CA ALA A 423 -13.97 0.51 -12.91
C ALA A 423 -14.12 -0.43 -14.12
N LYS A 424 -14.00 0.13 -15.33
CA LYS A 424 -14.08 -0.63 -16.58
C LYS A 424 -12.69 -0.94 -17.11
N ASN A 425 -12.63 -1.83 -18.10
CA ASN A 425 -11.39 -2.25 -18.76
C ASN A 425 -10.34 -2.85 -17.80
N LEU A 426 -10.80 -3.40 -16.66
CA LEU A 426 -9.93 -4.16 -15.78
C LEU A 426 -9.45 -5.45 -16.49
N PRO A 427 -8.20 -5.88 -16.23
CA PRO A 427 -7.60 -7.04 -16.88
C PRO A 427 -8.15 -8.37 -16.36
N TRP A 428 -9.20 -8.36 -15.54
CA TRP A 428 -9.82 -9.55 -14.93
C TRP A 428 -10.67 -10.34 -15.91
N ASN A 429 -10.57 -11.67 -15.84
CA ASN A 429 -11.44 -12.59 -16.58
C ASN A 429 -12.11 -13.60 -15.63
N GLY A 430 -13.31 -13.26 -15.17
CA GLY A 430 -14.17 -14.14 -14.36
C GLY A 430 -15.21 -14.91 -15.15
N SER A 431 -15.01 -15.17 -16.45
CA SER A 431 -16.02 -15.81 -17.31
C SER A 431 -16.11 -17.34 -17.16
N MET A 432 -15.10 -17.96 -16.56
CA MET A 432 -15.06 -19.42 -16.35
C MET A 432 -14.41 -19.73 -14.99
N PRO A 433 -14.52 -20.97 -14.49
CA PRO A 433 -13.92 -21.36 -13.22
C PRO A 433 -12.39 -21.29 -13.23
N LEU A 434 -11.80 -21.15 -12.05
CA LEU A 434 -10.36 -21.28 -11.87
C LEU A 434 -9.98 -22.76 -11.89
N SER A 435 -9.75 -23.30 -13.09
CA SER A 435 -9.33 -24.69 -13.34
C SER A 435 -7.86 -24.94 -12.96
N PHE A 436 -7.55 -24.96 -11.66
CA PHE A 436 -6.19 -25.05 -11.15
C PHE A 436 -6.09 -26.17 -10.10
N ASP A 437 -5.45 -27.28 -10.47
CA ASP A 437 -5.14 -28.39 -9.54
C ASP A 437 -3.64 -28.45 -9.20
N HIS A 438 -2.89 -27.40 -9.54
CA HIS A 438 -1.43 -27.31 -9.36
C HIS A 438 -1.07 -26.43 -8.17
N PHE A 439 -1.47 -26.82 -6.96
CA PHE A 439 -1.17 -26.09 -5.72
C PHE A 439 -0.34 -26.89 -4.70
N GLY A 440 -0.09 -28.16 -4.97
CA GLY A 440 0.78 -28.99 -4.12
C GLY A 440 0.11 -29.53 -2.84
N GLY A 441 -1.22 -29.58 -2.78
CA GLY A 441 -1.96 -30.18 -1.67
C GLY A 441 -2.38 -29.15 -0.61
N ASP A 442 -1.64 -29.07 0.49
CA ASP A 442 -1.91 -28.24 1.68
C ASP A 442 -0.85 -27.13 1.89
N PRO A 443 -0.73 -26.17 0.94
CA PRO A 443 0.19 -25.05 1.06
C PRO A 443 -0.20 -24.09 2.21
N LEU A 444 0.73 -23.23 2.62
CA LEU A 444 0.46 -22.16 3.59
C LEU A 444 -0.47 -21.09 3.00
N ALA A 445 -0.25 -20.72 1.74
CA ALA A 445 -1.04 -19.72 1.04
C ALA A 445 -1.13 -20.01 -0.46
N VAL A 446 -2.27 -19.63 -1.06
CA VAL A 446 -2.51 -19.69 -2.50
C VAL A 446 -3.17 -18.40 -2.95
N ILE A 447 -2.71 -17.86 -4.08
CA ILE A 447 -3.43 -16.88 -4.88
C ILE A 447 -3.57 -17.48 -6.28
N ALA A 448 -4.77 -17.50 -6.83
CA ALA A 448 -5.04 -17.93 -8.19
C ALA A 448 -5.85 -16.85 -8.89
N LEU A 449 -5.51 -16.51 -10.13
CA LEU A 449 -6.21 -15.51 -10.90
C LEU A 449 -6.21 -15.84 -12.39
N ARG A 450 -7.18 -15.26 -13.10
CA ARG A 450 -7.25 -15.29 -14.56
C ARG A 450 -7.36 -13.86 -15.10
N THR A 451 -6.46 -13.53 -16.01
CA THR A 451 -6.48 -12.26 -16.73
C THR A 451 -7.01 -12.43 -18.15
N LYS A 452 -7.41 -11.31 -18.76
CA LYS A 452 -7.61 -11.22 -20.21
C LYS A 452 -6.25 -11.15 -20.88
N THR A 453 -6.03 -12.00 -21.87
CA THR A 453 -4.85 -11.92 -22.74
C THR A 453 -5.19 -11.01 -23.91
N ASP A 454 -4.46 -9.90 -24.04
CA ASP A 454 -4.64 -8.91 -25.12
C ASP A 454 -3.33 -8.77 -25.92
N PRO A 455 -3.20 -9.50 -27.05
CA PRO A 455 -2.02 -9.43 -27.90
C PRO A 455 -1.75 -8.02 -28.44
N GLU A 456 -2.77 -7.17 -28.60
CA GLU A 456 -2.60 -5.81 -29.13
C GLU A 456 -1.80 -4.92 -28.17
N GLN A 457 -1.82 -5.22 -26.86
CA GLN A 457 -0.99 -4.51 -25.89
C GLN A 457 0.49 -4.77 -26.11
N PHE A 458 0.85 -6.02 -26.39
CA PHE A 458 2.22 -6.40 -26.69
C PHE A 458 2.70 -5.74 -27.99
N GLU A 459 1.88 -5.78 -29.05
CA GLU A 459 2.21 -5.15 -30.33
C GLU A 459 2.39 -3.63 -30.20
N ALA A 460 1.57 -2.98 -29.39
CA ALA A 460 1.73 -1.55 -29.17
C ALA A 460 3.02 -1.21 -28.43
N PHE A 461 3.39 -1.98 -27.41
CA PHE A 461 4.68 -1.81 -26.74
C PHE A 461 5.86 -1.96 -27.71
N VAL A 462 5.82 -2.98 -28.58
CA VAL A 462 6.84 -3.21 -29.61
C VAL A 462 6.90 -2.04 -30.59
N SER A 463 5.74 -1.56 -31.06
CA SER A 463 5.66 -0.39 -31.94
C SER A 463 6.30 0.84 -31.29
N TRP A 464 6.11 1.03 -29.98
CA TRP A 464 6.61 2.20 -29.27
C TRP A 464 8.11 2.16 -29.05
N ALA A 465 8.64 0.99 -28.69
CA ALA A 465 10.08 0.78 -28.60
C ALA A 465 10.76 1.07 -29.95
N ASN A 466 10.15 0.63 -31.06
CA ASN A 466 10.66 0.90 -32.41
C ASN A 466 10.60 2.38 -32.77
N SER A 467 9.50 3.06 -32.49
CA SER A 467 9.38 4.51 -32.76
C SER A 467 10.38 5.33 -31.94
N LEU A 468 10.59 4.99 -30.66
CA LEU A 468 11.61 5.63 -29.83
C LEU A 468 13.02 5.40 -30.39
N ARG A 469 13.34 4.18 -30.82
CA ARG A 469 14.64 3.87 -31.44
C ARG A 469 14.87 4.68 -32.72
N GLN A 470 13.86 4.77 -33.60
CA GLN A 470 13.96 5.55 -34.84
C GLN A 470 14.25 7.02 -34.55
N PHE A 471 13.59 7.58 -33.54
CA PHE A 471 13.88 8.94 -33.11
C PHE A 471 15.31 9.11 -32.57
N VAL A 472 15.77 8.22 -31.67
CA VAL A 472 17.16 8.27 -31.18
C VAL A 472 18.15 8.19 -32.35
N SER A 473 17.90 7.32 -33.33
CA SER A 473 18.73 7.22 -34.54
C SER A 473 18.80 8.52 -35.34
N ASN A 474 17.63 9.11 -35.64
CA ASN A 474 17.50 10.22 -36.58
C ASN A 474 17.78 11.60 -35.98
N ALA A 475 17.56 11.74 -34.67
CA ALA A 475 17.59 13.03 -33.99
C ALA A 475 18.76 13.18 -33.01
N ILE A 476 19.28 12.07 -32.47
CA ILE A 476 20.31 12.11 -31.42
C ILE A 476 21.61 11.52 -31.94
N SER A 477 21.57 10.29 -32.47
CA SER A 477 22.77 9.61 -32.94
C SER A 477 23.37 10.29 -34.16
N SER A 478 22.58 10.60 -35.19
CA SER A 478 23.08 11.21 -36.43
C SER A 478 23.70 12.60 -36.28
N THR A 479 23.45 13.27 -35.14
CA THR A 479 24.01 14.59 -34.80
C THR A 479 25.01 14.50 -33.64
N GLY A 480 25.19 13.33 -33.03
CA GLY A 480 26.16 13.07 -31.99
C GLY A 480 27.59 13.03 -32.53
N ASP A 481 28.56 13.01 -31.61
CA ASP A 481 29.95 12.77 -31.96
C ASP A 481 30.18 11.34 -32.48
N ASP A 482 31.39 11.09 -32.99
CA ASP A 482 31.74 9.79 -33.58
C ASP A 482 31.54 8.64 -32.59
N ASP A 483 31.78 8.87 -31.30
CA ASP A 483 31.59 7.87 -30.23
C ASP A 483 30.10 7.54 -30.02
N VAL A 484 29.20 8.54 -30.02
CA VAL A 484 27.74 8.33 -29.94
C VAL A 484 27.20 7.66 -31.20
N GLN A 485 27.71 8.04 -32.37
CA GLN A 485 27.34 7.40 -33.65
C GLN A 485 27.78 5.94 -33.70
N GLU A 486 29.03 5.66 -33.32
CA GLU A 486 29.57 4.30 -33.29
C GLU A 486 28.89 3.44 -32.22
N GLY A 487 28.60 4.01 -31.04
CA GLY A 487 27.87 3.34 -29.97
C GLY A 487 26.44 2.97 -30.36
N PHE A 488 25.69 3.90 -30.98
CA PHE A 488 24.33 3.61 -31.45
C PHE A 488 24.32 2.63 -32.62
N LYS A 489 25.26 2.76 -33.57
CA LYS A 489 25.43 1.78 -34.65
C LYS A 489 25.72 0.38 -34.10
N THR A 490 26.59 0.28 -33.10
CA THR A 490 26.88 -0.99 -32.42
C THR A 490 25.66 -1.57 -31.72
N PHE A 491 24.86 -0.72 -31.06
CA PHE A 491 23.57 -1.13 -30.47
C PHE A 491 22.60 -1.64 -31.54
N ASP A 492 22.45 -0.92 -32.65
CA ASP A 492 21.55 -1.29 -33.75
C ASP A 492 21.99 -2.57 -34.48
N GLU A 493 23.28 -2.76 -34.69
CA GLU A 493 23.81 -3.94 -35.39
C GLU A 493 23.83 -5.18 -34.49
N LYS A 494 24.08 -5.02 -33.17
CA LYS A 494 24.32 -6.16 -32.27
C LYS A 494 23.23 -6.43 -31.25
N ILE A 495 22.51 -5.43 -30.76
CA ILE A 495 21.52 -5.58 -29.67
C ILE A 495 20.08 -5.65 -30.21
N VAL A 496 19.74 -4.81 -31.19
CA VAL A 496 18.38 -4.79 -31.76
C VAL A 496 17.93 -6.15 -32.32
N PRO A 497 18.76 -6.90 -33.08
CA PRO A 497 18.36 -8.23 -33.56
C PRO A 497 18.02 -9.19 -32.42
N LEU A 498 18.66 -9.05 -31.25
CA LEU A 498 18.32 -9.84 -30.07
C LEU A 498 16.95 -9.45 -29.50
N GLY A 499 16.62 -8.16 -29.51
CA GLY A 499 15.29 -7.66 -29.13
C GLY A 499 14.19 -8.14 -30.09
N GLU A 500 14.47 -8.23 -31.39
CA GLU A 500 13.56 -8.79 -32.39
C GLU A 500 13.34 -10.29 -32.18
N ASP A 501 14.41 -11.06 -31.95
CA ASP A 501 14.35 -12.48 -31.59
C ASP A 501 13.52 -12.71 -30.31
N LEU A 502 13.71 -11.88 -29.28
CA LEU A 502 12.90 -11.93 -28.05
C LEU A 502 11.43 -11.66 -28.35
N THR A 503 11.14 -10.60 -29.11
CA THR A 503 9.78 -10.19 -29.45
C THR A 503 9.06 -11.30 -30.23
N LYS A 504 9.77 -11.91 -31.18
CA LYS A 504 9.27 -13.04 -31.96
C LYS A 504 8.97 -14.24 -31.05
N THR A 505 9.88 -14.57 -30.13
CA THR A 505 9.69 -15.65 -29.15
C THR A 505 8.44 -15.43 -28.31
N VAL A 506 8.23 -14.21 -27.79
CA VAL A 506 7.03 -13.88 -27.02
C VAL A 506 5.77 -14.03 -27.87
N ARG A 507 5.76 -13.44 -29.07
CA ARG A 507 4.60 -13.43 -29.98
C ARG A 507 4.21 -14.83 -30.45
N GLU A 508 5.18 -15.59 -30.93
CA GLU A 508 4.94 -16.88 -31.60
C GLU A 508 4.84 -18.03 -30.62
N LYS A 509 5.45 -17.90 -29.43
CA LYS A 509 5.55 -19.01 -28.47
C LYS A 509 4.84 -18.75 -27.15
N PHE A 510 5.18 -17.69 -26.42
CA PHE A 510 4.61 -17.48 -25.07
C PHE A 510 3.16 -17.02 -25.07
N VAL A 511 2.78 -16.06 -25.92
CA VAL A 511 1.39 -15.57 -26.04
C VAL A 511 0.41 -16.72 -26.33
N PRO A 512 0.63 -17.57 -27.35
CA PRO A 512 -0.25 -18.72 -27.60
C PRO A 512 -0.17 -19.79 -26.50
N ALA A 513 1.01 -20.07 -25.93
CA ALA A 513 1.15 -21.09 -24.89
C ALA A 513 0.48 -20.71 -23.55
N LEU A 514 0.28 -19.42 -23.29
CA LEU A 514 -0.31 -18.87 -22.05
C LEU A 514 -1.69 -18.24 -22.29
N LYS A 515 -2.36 -18.58 -23.39
CA LYS A 515 -3.60 -17.92 -23.84
C LYS A 515 -4.71 -17.91 -22.78
N ASN A 516 -4.80 -18.94 -21.93
CA ASN A 516 -5.76 -19.06 -20.83
C ASN A 516 -5.63 -17.92 -19.81
N GLY A 517 -4.43 -17.33 -19.68
CA GLY A 517 -4.18 -16.19 -18.79
C GLY A 517 -4.27 -16.53 -17.30
N GLN A 518 -4.19 -17.82 -16.95
CA GLN A 518 -4.24 -18.28 -15.56
C GLN A 518 -2.87 -18.31 -14.91
N PHE A 519 -2.80 -17.73 -13.72
CA PHE A 519 -1.61 -17.63 -12.90
C PHE A 519 -1.94 -18.04 -11.46
N GLY A 520 -0.99 -18.71 -10.81
CA GLY A 520 -1.02 -19.06 -9.40
C GLY A 520 0.26 -18.60 -8.69
N PHE A 521 0.11 -18.19 -7.43
CA PHE A 521 1.21 -17.99 -6.50
C PHE A 521 0.97 -18.87 -5.27
N VAL A 522 1.96 -19.69 -4.92
CA VAL A 522 1.88 -20.67 -3.84
C VAL A 522 2.99 -20.39 -2.85
N ILE A 523 2.66 -20.34 -1.56
CA ILE A 523 3.63 -20.33 -0.47
C ILE A 523 3.49 -21.65 0.29
N ASP A 524 4.59 -22.40 0.41
CA ASP A 524 4.66 -23.63 1.19
C ASP A 524 5.73 -23.54 2.30
N GLY A 525 5.78 -24.55 3.17
CA GLY A 525 6.69 -24.62 4.31
C GLY A 525 7.10 -26.03 4.72
N LYS A 526 7.22 -26.98 3.77
CA LYS A 526 7.47 -28.41 4.07
C LYS A 526 8.96 -28.74 4.22
N ALA A 527 9.82 -28.06 3.47
CA ALA A 527 11.25 -28.19 3.55
C ALA A 527 11.76 -27.50 4.82
N SER A 528 12.94 -27.93 5.27
CA SER A 528 13.56 -27.33 6.44
C SER A 528 15.07 -27.27 6.29
N THR A 529 15.68 -26.32 6.99
CA THR A 529 17.13 -26.11 7.01
C THR A 529 17.62 -25.94 8.44
N THR A 530 18.80 -26.45 8.75
CA THR A 530 19.51 -26.06 9.97
C THR A 530 20.43 -24.86 9.71
N LYS A 531 20.72 -24.50 8.46
CA LYS A 531 21.63 -23.42 8.12
C LYS A 531 21.28 -22.82 6.75
N LEU A 532 20.45 -21.78 6.77
CA LEU A 532 19.99 -21.11 5.54
C LEU A 532 21.12 -20.45 4.76
N GLN A 533 22.10 -19.88 5.47
CA GLN A 533 23.21 -19.15 4.85
C GLN A 533 24.51 -19.37 5.63
N ALA A 534 25.63 -19.50 4.92
CA ALA A 534 26.92 -19.92 5.43
C ALA A 534 27.52 -19.01 6.52
N SER A 535 27.25 -17.70 6.44
CA SER A 535 27.67 -16.67 7.41
C SER A 535 26.77 -16.57 8.64
N LEU A 536 25.63 -17.25 8.65
CA LEU A 536 24.83 -17.41 9.86
C LEU A 536 25.29 -18.65 10.63
N PRO A 537 25.16 -18.67 11.97
CA PRO A 537 25.29 -19.91 12.73
C PRO A 537 24.30 -21.00 12.27
N ALA A 538 24.56 -22.25 12.61
CA ALA A 538 23.57 -23.31 12.45
C ALA A 538 22.52 -23.24 13.57
N SER A 539 21.28 -23.65 13.29
CA SER A 539 20.24 -23.92 14.28
C SER A 539 20.31 -25.38 14.72
N SER A 540 20.22 -25.62 16.03
CA SER A 540 20.12 -26.95 16.63
C SER A 540 18.84 -27.71 16.24
N LYS A 541 17.78 -26.99 15.85
CA LYS A 541 16.52 -27.56 15.34
C LYS A 541 16.32 -27.12 13.88
N PRO A 542 15.82 -28.01 12.99
CA PRO A 542 15.44 -27.60 11.64
C PRO A 542 14.43 -26.46 11.66
N LEU A 543 14.65 -25.46 10.81
CA LEU A 543 13.80 -24.30 10.60
C LEU A 543 13.03 -24.50 9.29
N PRO A 544 11.70 -24.33 9.26
CA PRO A 544 10.92 -24.42 8.03
C PRO A 544 11.42 -23.42 6.98
N LEU A 545 11.58 -23.84 5.72
CA LEU A 545 11.87 -22.91 4.63
C LEU A 545 10.57 -22.34 4.10
N ILE A 546 10.52 -21.03 3.86
CA ILE A 546 9.41 -20.43 3.13
C ILE A 546 9.66 -20.67 1.65
N GLU A 547 8.73 -21.36 1.00
CA GLU A 547 8.87 -21.81 -0.38
C GLU A 547 7.88 -21.04 -1.27
N PRO A 548 8.27 -19.93 -1.90
CA PRO A 548 7.43 -19.26 -2.88
C PRO A 548 7.55 -19.93 -4.25
N ALA A 549 6.41 -20.16 -4.91
CA ALA A 549 6.35 -20.63 -6.28
C ALA A 549 5.34 -19.84 -7.11
N ILE A 550 5.69 -19.63 -8.38
CA ILE A 550 4.78 -19.13 -9.42
C ILE A 550 4.35 -20.32 -10.27
N VAL A 551 3.07 -20.39 -10.59
CA VAL A 551 2.50 -21.41 -11.45
C VAL A 551 1.77 -20.74 -12.61
N LEU A 552 2.07 -21.16 -13.83
CA LEU A 552 1.40 -20.69 -15.05
C LEU A 552 0.61 -21.83 -15.65
N SER A 553 -0.65 -21.58 -16.03
CA SER A 553 -1.40 -22.52 -16.85
C SER A 553 -0.85 -22.53 -18.27
N LEU A 554 -0.69 -23.72 -18.84
CA LEU A 554 -0.23 -23.91 -20.21
C LEU A 554 -1.38 -24.42 -21.09
N ASP A 555 -1.58 -23.78 -22.23
CA ASP A 555 -2.40 -24.31 -23.33
C ASP A 555 -1.57 -25.17 -24.29
N ASP A 556 -0.26 -24.91 -24.40
CA ASP A 556 0.68 -25.69 -25.22
C ASP A 556 2.04 -25.82 -24.50
N GLU A 557 2.30 -27.00 -23.91
CA GLU A 557 3.55 -27.22 -23.18
C GLU A 557 4.80 -27.23 -24.06
N LYS A 558 4.66 -27.66 -25.33
CA LYS A 558 5.79 -27.81 -26.24
C LYS A 558 6.25 -26.45 -26.69
N LEU A 559 5.29 -25.61 -27.08
CA LEU A 559 5.56 -24.26 -27.51
C LEU A 559 6.16 -23.41 -26.38
N PHE A 560 5.70 -23.61 -25.13
CA PHE A 560 6.30 -22.98 -23.96
C PHE A 560 7.76 -23.42 -23.73
N ARG A 561 8.04 -24.73 -23.81
CA ARG A 561 9.41 -25.28 -23.70
C ARG A 561 10.33 -24.74 -24.79
N GLU A 562 9.86 -24.73 -26.04
CA GLU A 562 10.58 -24.14 -27.16
C GLU A 562 10.84 -22.65 -26.96
N GLY A 563 9.92 -21.92 -26.33
CA GLY A 563 10.10 -20.51 -25.98
C GLY A 563 11.22 -20.32 -24.95
N LEU A 564 11.25 -21.13 -23.90
CA LEU A 564 12.33 -21.08 -22.91
C LEU A 564 13.69 -21.43 -23.52
N SER A 565 13.76 -22.46 -24.37
CA SER A 565 14.99 -22.80 -25.09
C SER A 565 15.51 -21.62 -25.93
N ASP A 566 14.62 -20.91 -26.63
CA ASP A 566 14.99 -19.70 -27.38
C ASP A 566 15.51 -18.58 -26.47
N ILE A 567 14.90 -18.38 -25.30
CA ILE A 567 15.37 -17.38 -24.31
C ILE A 567 16.77 -17.71 -23.78
N PHE A 568 17.07 -18.97 -23.49
CA PHE A 568 18.41 -19.38 -23.06
C PHE A 568 19.43 -19.17 -24.18
N ALA A 569 19.12 -19.60 -25.40
CA ALA A 569 19.99 -19.37 -26.56
C ALA A 569 20.20 -17.87 -26.84
N LEU A 570 19.16 -17.04 -26.65
CA LEU A 570 19.25 -15.59 -26.78
C LEU A 570 20.16 -14.98 -25.71
N SER A 571 20.12 -15.50 -24.49
CA SER A 571 20.97 -15.05 -23.40
C SER A 571 22.46 -15.33 -23.68
N ASP A 572 22.77 -16.48 -24.27
CA ASP A 572 24.13 -16.79 -24.72
C ASP A 572 24.60 -15.86 -25.84
N LYS A 573 23.73 -15.56 -26.82
CA LYS A 573 24.01 -14.55 -27.85
C LYS A 573 24.31 -13.18 -27.23
N LEU A 574 23.48 -12.75 -26.26
CA LEU A 574 23.67 -11.48 -25.57
C LEU A 574 25.01 -11.43 -24.82
N LEU A 575 25.39 -12.49 -24.11
CA LEU A 575 26.69 -12.56 -23.43
C LEU A 575 27.86 -12.45 -24.41
N ASN A 576 27.76 -13.06 -25.58
CA ASN A 576 28.79 -12.94 -26.61
C ASN A 576 28.85 -11.51 -27.17
N VAL A 577 27.69 -10.89 -27.44
CA VAL A 577 27.63 -9.50 -27.88
C VAL A 577 28.25 -8.54 -26.84
N ILE A 578 27.95 -8.72 -25.55
CA ILE A 578 28.54 -7.88 -24.50
C ILE A 578 30.06 -8.01 -24.51
N ARG A 579 30.61 -9.22 -24.66
CA ARG A 579 32.08 -9.42 -24.73
C ARG A 579 32.72 -8.83 -25.97
N GLU A 580 32.00 -8.82 -27.10
CA GLU A 580 32.49 -8.17 -28.31
C GLU A 580 32.50 -6.65 -28.21
N ILE A 581 31.64 -6.07 -27.35
CA ILE A 581 31.58 -4.63 -27.11
C ILE A 581 32.63 -4.23 -26.06
N ASP A 582 32.72 -5.00 -24.97
CA ASP A 582 33.68 -4.80 -23.89
C ASP A 582 34.13 -6.16 -23.33
N GLU A 583 35.38 -6.53 -23.63
CA GLU A 583 35.97 -7.82 -23.24
C GLU A 583 36.09 -7.96 -21.71
N ASP A 584 36.24 -6.85 -20.99
CA ASP A 584 36.44 -6.83 -19.52
C ASP A 584 35.11 -6.79 -18.74
N SER A 585 33.98 -6.55 -19.41
CA SER A 585 32.66 -6.43 -18.78
C SER A 585 32.15 -7.73 -18.15
N ILE A 586 32.49 -8.88 -18.76
CA ILE A 586 32.07 -10.20 -18.30
C ILE A 586 33.26 -11.17 -18.42
N PRO A 587 33.67 -11.87 -17.34
CA PRO A 587 34.76 -12.84 -17.40
C PRO A 587 34.59 -13.83 -18.55
N SER A 588 35.68 -14.10 -19.27
CA SER A 588 35.70 -14.96 -20.46
C SER A 588 35.15 -16.37 -20.18
N GLU A 589 35.35 -16.83 -18.96
CA GLU A 589 34.97 -18.13 -18.40
C GLU A 589 33.52 -18.20 -17.91
N TYR A 590 32.84 -17.06 -17.72
CA TYR A 590 31.46 -17.07 -17.23
C TYR A 590 30.50 -17.61 -18.30
N ARG A 591 29.70 -18.60 -17.96
CA ARG A 591 28.58 -19.07 -18.80
C ARG A 591 27.34 -19.17 -17.94
N ILE A 592 26.18 -19.05 -18.55
CA ILE A 592 24.93 -19.41 -17.88
C ILE A 592 25.02 -20.92 -17.64
N PRO A 593 24.93 -21.38 -16.38
CA PRO A 593 25.02 -22.80 -16.10
C PRO A 593 23.90 -23.56 -16.78
N ASP A 594 24.25 -24.69 -17.41
CA ASP A 594 23.24 -25.63 -17.89
C ASP A 594 22.42 -26.15 -16.72
N PRO A 595 21.08 -26.28 -16.86
CA PRO A 595 20.28 -26.90 -15.83
C PRO A 595 20.57 -28.39 -15.72
N GLU A 596 20.44 -28.92 -14.51
CA GLU A 596 20.26 -30.36 -14.34
C GLU A 596 18.82 -30.74 -14.66
N GLU A 597 18.63 -31.58 -15.68
CA GLU A 597 17.33 -32.13 -16.04
C GLU A 597 17.01 -33.40 -15.24
N LYS A 598 15.80 -33.45 -14.69
CA LYS A 598 15.29 -34.58 -13.89
C LYS A 598 13.82 -34.85 -14.24
N ASP A 599 13.47 -36.11 -14.40
CA ASP A 599 12.06 -36.52 -14.48
C ASP A 599 11.36 -36.28 -13.14
N ALA A 600 10.13 -35.80 -13.21
CA ALA A 600 9.26 -35.57 -12.06
C ALA A 600 7.87 -36.15 -12.31
N GLU A 601 7.15 -36.47 -11.24
CA GLU A 601 5.73 -36.79 -11.36
C GLU A 601 4.99 -35.57 -11.93
N GLY A 602 4.28 -35.77 -13.05
CA GLY A 602 3.56 -34.71 -13.75
C GLY A 602 4.38 -33.88 -14.76
N GLY A 603 5.69 -34.11 -14.93
CA GLY A 603 6.48 -33.36 -15.91
C GLY A 603 8.01 -33.54 -15.86
N THR A 604 8.72 -32.54 -16.35
CA THR A 604 10.20 -32.45 -16.29
C THR A 604 10.60 -31.29 -15.41
N LEU A 605 11.68 -31.46 -14.65
CA LEU A 605 12.26 -30.45 -13.80
C LEU A 605 13.66 -30.08 -14.29
N TRP A 606 13.94 -28.78 -14.38
CA TRP A 606 15.26 -28.22 -14.63
C TRP A 606 15.69 -27.41 -13.43
N THR A 607 16.82 -27.78 -12.83
CA THR A 607 17.35 -27.15 -11.61
C THR A 607 18.69 -26.48 -11.87
N PHE A 608 18.81 -25.23 -11.45
CA PHE A 608 20.03 -24.45 -11.56
C PHE A 608 20.64 -24.29 -10.17
N ALA A 609 21.85 -24.83 -10.00
CA ALA A 609 22.61 -24.63 -8.79
C ALA A 609 22.99 -23.15 -8.62
N LEU A 610 23.08 -22.70 -7.37
CA LEU A 610 23.57 -21.37 -6.99
C LEU A 610 24.95 -21.52 -6.33
N PRO A 611 26.00 -21.85 -7.10
CA PRO A 611 27.33 -22.02 -6.55
C PRO A 611 27.80 -20.72 -5.88
N GLU A 612 28.60 -20.85 -4.83
CA GLU A 612 29.19 -19.71 -4.10
C GLU A 612 28.20 -18.73 -3.46
N SER A 613 26.88 -18.98 -3.55
CA SER A 613 25.86 -18.16 -2.87
C SER A 613 25.94 -18.23 -1.34
N GLY A 614 26.54 -19.30 -0.82
CA GLY A 614 26.54 -19.62 0.59
C GLY A 614 25.16 -20.00 1.13
N LEU A 615 24.13 -20.13 0.28
CA LEU A 615 22.81 -20.61 0.68
C LEU A 615 22.82 -22.12 0.91
N ASP A 616 21.81 -22.62 1.62
CA ASP A 616 21.56 -24.05 1.72
C ASP A 616 21.46 -24.68 0.31
N LYS A 617 22.14 -25.81 0.10
CA LYS A 617 22.24 -26.48 -1.21
C LYS A 617 20.90 -26.97 -1.76
N GLN A 618 19.89 -27.11 -0.91
CA GLN A 618 18.52 -27.42 -1.36
C GLN A 618 17.85 -26.25 -2.08
N ILE A 619 18.33 -25.01 -1.88
CA ILE A 619 17.82 -23.82 -2.55
C ILE A 619 18.44 -23.75 -3.93
N GLN A 620 17.62 -23.99 -4.95
CA GLN A 620 18.01 -24.02 -6.35
C GLN A 620 16.88 -23.42 -7.17
N LEU A 621 17.23 -22.53 -8.11
CA LEU A 621 16.23 -22.06 -9.06
C LEU A 621 15.73 -23.28 -9.86
N SER A 622 14.42 -23.46 -9.88
CA SER A 622 13.78 -24.66 -10.40
C SER A 622 12.66 -24.28 -11.34
N ILE A 623 12.69 -24.82 -12.55
CA ILE A 623 11.62 -24.71 -13.53
C ILE A 623 11.05 -26.10 -13.72
N GLY A 624 9.78 -26.29 -13.37
CA GLY A 624 9.03 -27.50 -13.64
C GLY A 624 8.07 -27.27 -14.80
N ILE A 625 8.01 -28.17 -15.77
CA ILE A 625 7.04 -28.07 -16.86
C ILE A 625 6.30 -29.40 -17.00
N GLY A 626 5.01 -29.37 -16.76
CA GLY A 626 4.09 -30.46 -17.01
C GLY A 626 3.27 -30.23 -18.28
N LYS A 627 2.23 -31.04 -18.46
CA LYS A 627 1.31 -30.94 -19.60
C LYS A 627 0.49 -29.65 -19.60
N ASN A 628 -0.02 -29.27 -18.43
CA ASN A 628 -0.96 -28.15 -18.30
C ASN A 628 -0.39 -26.99 -17.46
N ALA A 629 0.83 -27.10 -16.95
CA ALA A 629 1.39 -26.11 -16.03
C ALA A 629 2.91 -25.97 -16.15
N ALA A 630 3.39 -24.74 -15.98
CA ALA A 630 4.78 -24.43 -15.68
C ALA A 630 4.90 -23.90 -14.26
N VAL A 631 5.93 -24.32 -13.53
CA VAL A 631 6.18 -23.98 -12.12
C VAL A 631 7.57 -23.38 -12.00
N PHE A 632 7.67 -22.21 -11.39
CA PHE A 632 8.94 -21.56 -11.04
C PHE A 632 9.06 -21.52 -9.52
N SER A 633 10.13 -22.09 -8.97
CA SER A 633 10.37 -22.17 -7.53
C SER A 633 11.85 -22.04 -7.21
N PHE A 634 12.18 -21.79 -5.94
CA PHE A 634 13.54 -21.88 -5.40
C PHE A 634 13.84 -23.22 -4.73
N LEU A 635 12.90 -24.17 -4.73
CA LEU A 635 13.10 -25.51 -4.19
C LEU A 635 12.63 -26.58 -5.19
N PRO A 636 13.53 -27.47 -5.65
CA PRO A 636 13.20 -28.56 -6.56
C PRO A 636 12.03 -29.43 -6.08
N GLU A 637 12.01 -29.75 -4.78
CA GLU A 637 10.97 -30.59 -4.19
C GLU A 637 9.60 -29.90 -4.16
N GLN A 638 9.55 -28.57 -4.03
CA GLN A 638 8.30 -27.83 -4.14
C GLN A 638 7.75 -27.91 -5.55
N ALA A 639 8.60 -27.65 -6.56
CA ALA A 639 8.20 -27.69 -7.95
C ALA A 639 7.62 -29.07 -8.33
N LYS A 640 8.24 -30.16 -7.85
CA LYS A 640 7.72 -31.52 -8.02
C LYS A 640 6.33 -31.71 -7.41
N ARG A 641 6.12 -31.28 -6.16
CA ARG A 641 4.80 -31.41 -5.49
C ARG A 641 3.70 -30.65 -6.22
N ILE A 642 4.01 -29.45 -6.71
CA ILE A 642 3.05 -28.62 -7.46
C ILE A 642 2.75 -29.23 -8.83
N LEU A 643 3.76 -29.74 -9.54
CA LEU A 643 3.59 -30.39 -10.84
C LEU A 643 2.74 -31.66 -10.77
N ALA A 644 2.82 -32.41 -9.66
CA ALA A 644 2.04 -33.63 -9.46
C ALA A 644 0.51 -33.41 -9.44
N SER A 645 0.05 -32.16 -9.47
CA SER A 645 -1.36 -31.77 -9.58
C SER A 645 -2.25 -32.23 -8.42
N SER A 646 -1.69 -32.22 -7.21
CA SER A 646 -2.43 -32.54 -5.99
C SER A 646 -3.55 -31.53 -5.74
N PRO A 647 -4.81 -31.99 -5.57
CA PRO A 647 -5.95 -31.12 -5.28
C PRO A 647 -5.70 -30.27 -4.03
N LEU A 648 -6.20 -29.03 -4.06
CA LEU A 648 -6.11 -28.13 -2.91
C LEU A 648 -6.90 -28.70 -1.73
N GLN A 649 -6.25 -28.82 -0.57
CA GLN A 649 -6.86 -29.32 0.67
C GLN A 649 -7.36 -28.20 1.58
N LEU A 650 -7.00 -26.95 1.30
CA LEU A 650 -7.47 -25.79 2.05
C LEU A 650 -8.95 -25.55 1.82
N GLU A 651 -9.65 -25.05 2.84
CA GLU A 651 -11.06 -24.67 2.74
C GLU A 651 -11.24 -23.53 1.71
N GLY A 652 -11.96 -23.83 0.64
CA GLY A 652 -12.22 -22.92 -0.46
C GLY A 652 -12.97 -23.62 -1.58
N ASP A 653 -13.63 -22.84 -2.44
CA ASP A 653 -14.32 -23.38 -3.61
C ASP A 653 -13.98 -22.51 -4.82
N PHE A 654 -13.26 -23.13 -5.77
CA PHE A 654 -12.82 -22.55 -7.04
C PHE A 654 -13.67 -23.02 -8.22
N SER A 655 -14.70 -23.83 -7.98
CA SER A 655 -15.59 -24.36 -9.03
C SER A 655 -16.47 -23.27 -9.66
N GLN A 656 -16.63 -22.14 -8.96
CA GLN A 656 -17.37 -20.99 -9.44
C GLN A 656 -16.56 -20.18 -10.45
N ASN A 657 -17.27 -19.43 -11.30
CA ASN A 657 -16.67 -18.48 -12.22
C ASN A 657 -16.02 -17.33 -11.45
N LEU A 658 -14.69 -17.39 -11.31
CA LEU A 658 -13.90 -16.44 -10.53
C LEU A 658 -12.79 -15.84 -11.40
N ALA A 659 -12.60 -14.53 -11.25
CA ALA A 659 -11.44 -13.83 -11.80
C ALA A 659 -10.20 -14.02 -10.90
N ALA A 660 -10.40 -14.13 -9.59
CA ALA A 660 -9.34 -14.42 -8.64
C ALA A 660 -9.86 -15.14 -7.39
N ALA A 661 -8.98 -15.85 -6.70
CA ALA A 661 -9.22 -16.39 -5.39
C ALA A 661 -7.92 -16.42 -4.59
N ALA A 662 -7.99 -16.17 -3.29
CA ALA A 662 -6.87 -16.23 -2.38
C ALA A 662 -7.27 -16.98 -1.10
N ILE A 663 -6.38 -17.83 -0.61
CA ILE A 663 -6.57 -18.60 0.63
C ILE A 663 -5.26 -18.58 1.41
N LEU A 664 -5.36 -18.37 2.71
CA LEU A 664 -4.24 -18.37 3.64
C LEU A 664 -4.62 -19.20 4.87
N ASP A 665 -3.88 -20.28 5.11
CA ASP A 665 -3.88 -20.97 6.39
C ASP A 665 -2.94 -20.21 7.34
N TRP A 666 -3.54 -19.34 8.17
CA TRP A 666 -2.79 -18.47 9.05
C TRP A 666 -2.10 -19.26 10.17
N VAL A 667 -2.68 -20.36 10.62
CA VAL A 667 -2.09 -21.21 11.66
C VAL A 667 -0.84 -21.90 11.13
N ALA A 668 -0.94 -22.51 9.94
CA ALA A 668 0.21 -23.13 9.30
C ALA A 668 1.31 -22.08 9.01
N PHE A 669 0.92 -20.89 8.53
CA PHE A 669 1.86 -19.79 8.31
C PHE A 669 2.56 -19.36 9.60
N ALA A 670 1.82 -19.18 10.70
CA ALA A 670 2.37 -18.86 12.01
C ALA A 670 3.37 -19.94 12.49
N ASN A 671 3.03 -21.21 12.30
CA ASN A 671 3.90 -22.34 12.64
C ASN A 671 5.19 -22.39 11.80
N ALA A 672 5.16 -21.91 10.57
CA ALA A 672 6.36 -21.79 9.75
C ALA A 672 7.30 -20.66 10.22
N ILE A 673 6.75 -19.56 10.76
CA ILE A 673 7.51 -18.36 11.15
C ILE A 673 8.01 -18.41 12.61
N GLU A 674 7.27 -19.01 13.55
CA GLU A 674 7.67 -19.05 14.97
C GLU A 674 9.08 -19.65 15.21
N PRO A 675 9.52 -20.74 14.54
CA PRO A 675 10.87 -21.26 14.70
C PRO A 675 11.95 -20.26 14.30
N TRP A 676 11.70 -19.43 13.27
CA TRP A 676 12.61 -18.37 12.86
C TRP A 676 12.70 -17.27 13.90
N ALA A 677 11.57 -16.83 14.46
CA ALA A 677 11.56 -15.84 15.52
C ALA A 677 12.34 -16.34 16.75
N THR A 678 12.14 -17.60 17.13
CA THR A 678 12.89 -18.28 18.19
C THR A 678 14.39 -18.29 17.91
N TYR A 679 14.80 -18.69 16.70
CA TYR A 679 16.20 -18.69 16.29
C TYR A 679 16.84 -17.29 16.36
N VAL A 680 16.16 -16.27 15.84
CA VAL A 680 16.64 -14.88 15.86
C VAL A 680 16.80 -14.34 17.27
N ILE A 681 15.87 -14.65 18.18
CA ILE A 681 15.98 -14.26 19.60
C ILE A 681 17.21 -14.89 20.25
N ARG A 682 17.45 -16.18 20.01
CA ARG A 682 18.66 -16.87 20.52
C ARG A 682 19.96 -16.27 19.94
N CYS A 683 19.99 -16.00 18.63
CA CYS A 683 21.12 -15.29 18.02
C CYS A 683 21.35 -13.92 18.68
N GLY A 684 20.28 -13.16 18.93
CA GLY A 684 20.36 -11.88 19.63
C GLY A 684 21.01 -12.00 21.01
N GLY A 685 20.64 -13.03 21.78
CA GLY A 685 21.25 -13.34 23.08
C GLY A 685 22.74 -13.63 22.99
N VAL A 686 23.14 -14.52 22.08
CA VAL A 686 24.57 -14.85 21.87
C VAL A 686 25.37 -13.63 21.42
N GLN A 687 24.80 -12.80 20.53
CA GLN A 687 25.46 -11.58 20.06
C GLN A 687 25.64 -10.56 21.19
N GLN A 688 24.67 -10.44 22.11
CA GLN A 688 24.78 -9.57 23.27
C GLN A 688 25.87 -10.04 24.24
N GLU A 689 25.94 -11.36 24.49
CA GLU A 689 26.94 -11.94 25.40
C GLU A 689 28.37 -11.90 24.82
N LYS A 690 28.52 -12.29 23.55
CA LYS A 690 29.84 -12.52 22.92
C LYS A 690 30.30 -11.38 22.01
N GLY A 691 29.45 -10.38 21.77
CA GLY A 691 29.71 -9.23 20.89
C GLY A 691 29.75 -9.55 19.39
N LYS A 692 29.67 -10.82 18.99
CA LYS A 692 29.65 -11.30 17.61
C LYS A 692 28.92 -12.63 17.48
N LEU A 693 28.42 -12.93 16.28
CA LEU A 693 27.91 -14.24 15.90
C LEU A 693 29.02 -15.02 15.18
N ASP A 694 29.27 -16.25 15.62
CA ASP A 694 30.24 -17.14 14.99
C ASP A 694 29.51 -18.06 13.98
N PRO A 695 29.78 -17.94 12.67
CA PRO A 695 29.12 -18.76 11.64
C PRO A 695 29.32 -20.27 11.81
N ASP A 696 30.37 -20.70 12.50
CA ASP A 696 30.69 -22.11 12.72
C ASP A 696 30.03 -22.67 14.00
N SER A 697 29.36 -21.81 14.77
CA SER A 697 28.64 -22.22 15.97
C SER A 697 27.25 -22.78 15.67
N THR A 698 26.69 -23.52 16.64
CA THR A 698 25.31 -23.98 16.62
C THR A 698 24.51 -23.28 17.73
N ILE A 699 23.37 -22.70 17.38
CA ILE A 699 22.48 -21.96 18.26
C ILE A 699 21.33 -22.87 18.69
N GLY A 700 21.13 -22.99 19.99
CA GLY A 700 20.10 -23.86 20.56
C GLY A 700 19.73 -23.47 21.99
N PRO A 701 18.96 -24.33 22.68
CA PRO A 701 18.56 -24.09 24.06
C PRO A 701 19.74 -23.84 25.01
N ASP A 702 20.90 -24.46 24.75
CA ASP A 702 22.12 -24.27 25.54
C ASP A 702 22.71 -22.85 25.43
N SER A 703 22.19 -22.03 24.50
CA SER A 703 22.59 -20.62 24.31
C SER A 703 21.64 -19.63 24.99
N GLU A 704 20.65 -20.12 25.74
CA GLU A 704 19.63 -19.28 26.37
C GLU A 704 20.11 -18.75 27.73
N THR A 705 20.18 -17.43 27.85
CA THR A 705 20.26 -16.74 29.15
C THR A 705 18.87 -16.57 29.73
N ASP A 706 18.75 -16.22 31.02
CA ASP A 706 17.45 -15.93 31.65
C ASP A 706 16.64 -14.89 30.85
N GLU A 707 17.31 -13.86 30.31
CA GLU A 707 16.67 -12.83 29.47
C GLU A 707 16.14 -13.39 28.14
N VAL A 708 16.85 -14.35 27.54
CA VAL A 708 16.43 -15.03 26.31
C VAL A 708 15.24 -15.95 26.59
N THR A 709 15.29 -16.73 27.67
CA THR A 709 14.19 -17.60 28.11
C THR A 709 12.92 -16.78 28.32
N ASP A 710 13.01 -15.67 29.07
CA ASP A 710 11.89 -14.75 29.30
C ASP A 710 11.32 -14.15 28.00
N ALA A 711 12.17 -13.90 27.00
CA ALA A 711 11.73 -13.41 25.69
C ALA A 711 11.02 -14.50 24.87
N LEU A 712 11.48 -15.75 24.95
CA LEU A 712 10.89 -16.89 24.27
C LEU A 712 9.52 -17.29 24.87
N GLU A 713 9.34 -17.20 26.19
CA GLU A 713 8.03 -17.40 26.84
C GLU A 713 6.98 -16.38 26.36
N GLN A 714 7.38 -15.12 26.28
CA GLN A 714 6.52 -14.06 25.74
C GLN A 714 6.24 -14.26 24.25
N LEU A 715 7.24 -14.71 23.48
CA LEU A 715 7.07 -15.02 22.06
C LEU A 715 6.01 -16.11 21.84
N ALA A 716 6.06 -17.19 22.62
CA ALA A 716 5.10 -18.27 22.52
C ALA A 716 3.66 -17.77 22.74
N THR A 717 3.45 -16.95 23.77
CA THR A 717 2.14 -16.33 24.06
C THR A 717 1.68 -15.43 22.90
N ILE A 718 2.60 -14.65 22.31
CA ILE A 718 2.29 -13.80 21.15
C ILE A 718 1.85 -14.67 19.95
N PHE A 719 2.53 -15.77 19.69
CA PHE A 719 2.17 -16.67 18.59
C PHE A 719 0.86 -17.43 18.83
N ASP A 720 0.52 -17.76 20.08
CA ASP A 720 -0.80 -18.31 20.40
C ASP A 720 -1.92 -17.31 20.07
N VAL A 721 -1.72 -16.03 20.42
CA VAL A 721 -2.65 -14.96 20.04
C VAL A 721 -2.68 -14.75 18.53
N PHE A 722 -1.52 -14.82 17.87
CA PHE A 722 -1.42 -14.70 16.41
C PHE A 722 -2.22 -15.79 15.69
N ARG A 723 -2.23 -17.01 16.22
CA ARG A 723 -3.04 -18.15 15.74
C ARG A 723 -4.53 -18.04 16.04
N CYS A 724 -5.00 -16.99 16.71
CA CYS A 724 -6.43 -16.75 16.86
C CYS A 724 -7.09 -16.47 15.50
N LEU A 725 -6.39 -15.80 14.58
CA LEU A 725 -6.76 -15.84 13.17
C LEU A 725 -6.44 -17.23 12.62
N LYS A 726 -7.45 -17.94 12.14
CA LYS A 726 -7.33 -19.32 11.63
C LYS A 726 -7.06 -19.33 10.14
N SER A 727 -7.88 -18.61 9.40
CA SER A 727 -7.77 -18.53 7.94
C SER A 727 -8.29 -17.19 7.42
N ALA A 728 -7.78 -16.82 6.25
CA ALA A 728 -8.28 -15.72 5.45
C ALA A 728 -8.55 -16.22 4.02
N VAL A 729 -9.74 -15.93 3.51
CA VAL A 729 -10.19 -16.34 2.18
C VAL A 729 -10.73 -15.12 1.45
N ALA A 730 -10.40 -14.97 0.18
CA ALA A 730 -10.99 -13.97 -0.71
C ALA A 730 -11.34 -14.58 -2.07
N LYS A 731 -12.43 -14.13 -2.68
CA LYS A 731 -12.89 -14.56 -4.01
C LYS A 731 -13.35 -13.35 -4.80
N THR A 732 -12.88 -13.22 -6.02
CA THR A 732 -13.23 -12.13 -6.93
C THR A 732 -14.03 -12.66 -8.11
N SER A 733 -15.25 -12.16 -8.29
CA SER A 733 -16.16 -12.44 -9.40
C SER A 733 -16.41 -11.16 -10.23
N ILE A 734 -17.03 -11.33 -11.39
CA ILE A 734 -17.58 -10.22 -12.18
C ILE A 734 -19.10 -10.34 -12.14
N GLU A 735 -19.77 -9.34 -11.57
CA GLU A 735 -21.22 -9.31 -11.35
C GLU A 735 -21.80 -8.02 -11.95
N GLU A 736 -22.77 -8.18 -12.86
CA GLU A 736 -23.31 -7.06 -13.64
C GLU A 736 -22.22 -6.24 -14.34
N ASP A 737 -21.98 -5.01 -13.89
CA ASP A 737 -20.96 -4.06 -14.36
C ASP A 737 -19.82 -3.82 -13.35
N ALA A 738 -19.71 -4.65 -12.30
CA ALA A 738 -18.71 -4.53 -11.23
C ALA A 738 -17.80 -5.76 -11.11
N THR A 739 -16.56 -5.51 -10.71
CA THR A 739 -15.69 -6.54 -10.12
C THR A 739 -15.99 -6.59 -8.62
N VAL A 740 -16.31 -7.77 -8.10
CA VAL A 740 -16.72 -7.96 -6.70
C VAL A 740 -15.77 -8.91 -6.00
N THR A 741 -15.11 -8.45 -4.94
CA THR A 741 -14.28 -9.30 -4.08
C THR A 741 -14.99 -9.55 -2.76
N ARG A 742 -15.32 -10.81 -2.46
CA ARG A 742 -15.85 -11.22 -1.16
C ARG A 742 -14.75 -11.87 -0.34
N TRP A 743 -14.58 -11.45 0.90
CA TRP A 743 -13.56 -11.97 1.79
C TRP A 743 -14.13 -12.39 3.15
N GLN A 744 -13.44 -13.32 3.80
CA GLN A 744 -13.78 -13.83 5.12
C GLN A 744 -12.51 -14.14 5.92
N ASN A 745 -12.48 -13.69 7.17
CA ASN A 745 -11.46 -14.00 8.16
C ASN A 745 -12.10 -14.81 9.28
N ARG A 746 -11.62 -16.04 9.47
CA ARG A 746 -12.04 -16.89 10.59
C ARG A 746 -11.14 -16.61 11.79
N ILE A 747 -11.73 -16.13 12.88
CA ILE A 747 -11.06 -15.79 14.13
C ILE A 747 -11.71 -16.61 15.25
N GLU A 748 -10.89 -17.32 16.01
CA GLU A 748 -11.32 -18.05 17.20
C GLU A 748 -10.44 -17.63 18.37
N ASP A 749 -11.07 -17.34 19.49
CA ASP A 749 -10.37 -16.96 20.71
C ASP A 749 -9.55 -18.12 21.28
N LEU A 750 -8.60 -17.80 22.16
CA LEU A 750 -7.90 -18.80 22.94
C LEU A 750 -8.89 -19.56 23.84
N PRO A 751 -8.66 -20.86 24.09
CA PRO A 751 -9.46 -21.60 25.05
C PRO A 751 -9.40 -20.95 26.44
N ALA A 752 -10.48 -21.08 27.22
CA ALA A 752 -10.48 -20.64 28.60
C ALA A 752 -9.39 -21.37 29.39
N LYS A 753 -8.55 -20.63 30.12
CA LYS A 753 -7.50 -21.19 30.99
C LYS A 753 -8.09 -21.86 32.23
#